data_AF-A0A7C1U447-F1
#
_entry.id   AF-A0A7C1U447-F1
#
_cell.length_a   1.000
_cell.length_b   1.000
_cell.length_c   1.000
_cell.angle_alpha   90.00
_cell.angle_beta   90.00
_cell.angle_gamma   90.00
#
_symmetry.space_group_name_H-M   'P 1'
#
loop_
_entity.id
_entity.type
_entity.pdbx_description
1 polymer ?
#
loop_
_entity_poly.entity_id
_entity_poly.type
_entity_poly.pdbx_seq_one_letter_code
_entity_poly.pdbx_strand_id
1 'polypeptide(L)'
;VGGPLGDLGLLVLGLWLLSQLGPLVPSPDLGNLKAGLSPLYHTLFSHRRFEWLRWSEYTLSFLVVGVLALDMQVRKWRARRRFLLLALAVLLLKVPVVGRQLSLEALLGLFAALPFIPWIARQPSVARTGWLALAVAAGAAAAALYRPPGAVDAAATFGWIPFHRHLSSNDLAGLMDILGGAWPFAALAWFVLAEEKAASRRLLLWGGMLIGTYVLVLELLQLRIPGRTADVTDALVAVAGWVGPWFYRPLVRGRKSPSLLMAAVPVALVWGLAAVLAPVLGQPPREESQVKRLPAPQDLPPVVLPGFRHDHPRLPVPTAQELRELRAEKNGYLWLMQRRAKGGRGQLEAAIFAARAEPGGQDLGLIFRRLMALEPKWRGHQQAMPVALAYDWLYDQWTPRQRRRLRRKVAEMANYLINVIRVGMELSPYNVYLYNSPLQALMACSLAIYGDGPEGDLPMRWLTDYWKNRVLPVWRQVMGSNGGWHEGGEYIGIGIGRAVYRLPAMWRAATGEDLFRSEPGIRGFLDFLIYRTRPDGTHMRWGDGAFFDNEVPDRLPLAIEYGDAAAYSLGGCPKPGRPTAWPWGPLTSDSLCDPEAVLARPLQKHFDGLGLVVARSGWGPEDTYLTFKAGDNYWSHSHLDQGSFTLFRGGPLIIDSGYYGPHYGSDHHMNYSYQTIAHNVLTVTDPADDRPMPPRKADRPPRPIANDGGQRRVGSGWGLPAPMDLEDWLGQRETYHTGSIHRYFEGKELVAAVAELTPAYTNRLSGTGRFAERTRRVEKYWRTLVYDRVLDVVVVYDDVIATQPEFRKRVLFHMLEEPHLEGNRFRVEVPARVVRPRRPQGSLLAQVLFPRDARLEAVGGPGHEFWVDGRNYDAGGKIWARIAKRKINPPEPGRWRVEVSPGKARRRDRFLVVLDPRPARRLVPLRVQPLEEGGALGVRLGSAGRTLVLRYPDSEEGVKIIHEGGGQMVDLTVPTPAPPAPIPWWIRWFHLP
;
A
#
# COMPACT_ATOMS: atom_id res chain seq x y z
N VAL A 1 0.55 24.23 48.40
CA VAL A 1 1.52 25.25 47.92
C VAL A 1 0.79 26.16 46.95
N GLY A 2 0.72 27.46 47.21
CA GLY A 2 0.22 28.46 46.24
C GLY A 2 1.39 29.29 45.71
N GLY A 3 1.34 29.73 44.45
CA GLY A 3 2.40 30.49 43.79
C GLY A 3 3.29 29.63 42.85
N PRO A 4 4.40 30.18 42.32
CA PRO A 4 5.19 29.59 41.24
C PRO A 4 5.71 28.16 41.48
N LEU A 5 5.94 27.79 42.74
CA LEU A 5 6.33 26.42 43.10
C LEU A 5 5.17 25.42 42.95
N GLY A 6 3.93 25.85 43.20
CA GLY A 6 2.74 25.04 42.94
C GLY A 6 2.51 24.82 41.45
N ASP A 7 2.70 25.85 40.63
CA ASP A 7 2.57 25.77 39.16
C ASP A 7 3.63 24.84 38.56
N LEU A 8 4.87 24.91 39.06
CA LEU A 8 5.93 23.98 38.67
C LEU A 8 5.59 22.54 39.04
N GLY A 9 4.97 22.31 40.20
CA GLY A 9 4.49 20.99 40.61
C GLY A 9 3.39 20.47 39.69
N LEU A 10 2.47 21.32 39.26
CA LEU A 10 1.42 20.97 38.29
C LEU A 10 2.00 20.65 36.91
N LEU A 11 3.04 21.37 36.50
CA LEU A 11 3.74 21.12 35.24
C LEU A 11 4.43 19.75 35.26
N VAL A 12 5.10 19.39 36.34
CA VAL A 12 5.71 18.06 36.51
C VAL A 12 4.66 16.95 36.52
N LEU A 13 3.52 17.15 37.20
CA LEU A 13 2.38 16.22 37.13
C LEU A 13 1.84 16.11 35.70
N GLY A 14 1.78 17.21 34.94
CA GLY A 14 1.40 17.24 33.54
C GLY A 14 2.36 16.44 32.65
N LEU A 15 3.67 16.58 32.84
CA LEU A 15 4.68 15.80 32.12
C LEU A 15 4.53 14.30 32.41
N TRP A 16 4.29 13.92 33.67
CA TRP A 16 3.98 12.54 34.01
C TRP A 16 2.69 12.06 33.32
N LEU A 17 1.59 12.82 33.38
CA LEU A 17 0.34 12.48 32.71
C LEU A 17 0.53 12.26 31.21
N LEU A 18 1.24 13.16 30.53
CA LEU A 18 1.55 13.06 29.11
C LEU A 18 2.47 11.86 28.80
N SER A 19 3.43 11.54 29.69
CA SER A 19 4.26 10.34 29.55
C SER A 19 3.44 9.05 29.63
N GLN A 20 2.30 9.06 30.33
CA GLN A 20 1.44 7.89 30.51
C GLN A 20 0.32 7.79 29.47
N LEU A 21 -0.20 8.93 28.99
CA LEU A 21 -1.38 9.02 28.13
C LEU A 21 -1.11 9.57 26.72
N GLY A 22 0.10 10.03 26.42
CA GLY A 22 0.50 10.34 25.05
C GLY A 22 0.23 9.13 24.14
N PRO A 23 -0.15 9.31 22.86
CA PRO A 23 -0.29 10.58 22.14
C PRO A 23 -1.64 11.29 22.36
N LEU A 24 -2.44 10.89 23.36
CA LEU A 24 -3.79 11.41 23.61
C LEU A 24 -4.75 11.22 22.43
N VAL A 25 -4.56 10.14 21.66
CA VAL A 25 -5.47 9.75 20.57
C VAL A 25 -6.41 8.65 21.08
N PRO A 26 -7.62 8.99 21.56
CA PRO A 26 -8.59 7.99 21.96
C PRO A 26 -9.14 7.28 20.72
N SER A 27 -9.16 5.95 20.75
CA SER A 27 -9.79 5.11 19.75
C SER A 27 -10.72 4.11 20.45
N PRO A 28 -12.05 4.23 20.25
CA PRO A 28 -13.02 3.26 20.77
C PRO A 28 -13.07 1.96 19.94
N ASP A 29 -12.15 1.79 18.99
CA ASP A 29 -12.05 0.57 18.17
C ASP A 29 -11.89 -0.67 19.06
N LEU A 30 -12.68 -1.71 18.77
CA LEU A 30 -12.68 -2.93 19.58
C LEU A 30 -11.33 -3.65 19.54
N GLY A 31 -10.57 -3.51 18.45
CA GLY A 31 -9.19 -4.00 18.34
C GLY A 31 -8.24 -3.23 19.24
N ASN A 32 -8.34 -1.90 19.27
CA ASN A 32 -7.57 -1.05 20.18
C ASN A 32 -7.88 -1.33 21.66
N LEU A 33 -9.16 -1.46 22.03
CA LEU A 33 -9.56 -1.81 23.40
C LEU A 33 -9.03 -3.18 23.82
N LYS A 34 -9.07 -4.18 22.93
CA LYS A 34 -8.47 -5.50 23.17
C LYS A 34 -6.95 -5.42 23.31
N ALA A 35 -6.27 -4.65 22.46
CA ALA A 35 -4.83 -4.45 22.55
C ALA A 35 -4.44 -3.73 23.85
N GLY A 36 -5.24 -2.76 24.30
CA GLY A 36 -5.05 -2.02 25.54
C GLY A 36 -5.21 -2.88 26.79
N LEU A 37 -6.06 -3.91 26.77
CA LEU A 37 -6.26 -4.87 27.87
C LEU A 37 -5.41 -6.15 27.75
N SER A 38 -4.78 -6.38 26.60
CA SER A 38 -4.09 -7.63 26.29
C SER A 38 -3.01 -7.99 27.32
N PRO A 39 -2.12 -7.07 27.78
CA PRO A 39 -1.12 -7.43 28.79
C PRO A 39 -1.74 -7.83 30.12
N LEU A 40 -2.75 -7.08 30.60
CA LEU A 40 -3.46 -7.42 31.84
C LEU A 40 -4.12 -8.80 31.74
N TYR A 41 -4.80 -9.09 30.62
CA TYR A 41 -5.44 -10.39 30.39
C TYR A 41 -4.40 -11.53 30.35
N HIS A 42 -3.29 -11.35 29.64
CA HIS A 42 -2.28 -12.39 29.50
C HIS A 42 -1.50 -12.67 30.78
N THR A 43 -1.20 -11.66 31.60
CA THR A 43 -0.52 -11.89 32.89
C THR A 43 -1.46 -12.52 33.93
N LEU A 44 -2.78 -12.27 33.85
CA LEU A 44 -3.77 -12.86 34.76
C LEU A 44 -4.23 -14.27 34.37
N PHE A 45 -4.32 -14.57 33.06
CA PHE A 45 -5.01 -15.77 32.56
C PHE A 45 -4.18 -16.59 31.55
N SER A 46 -2.93 -16.25 31.26
CA SER A 46 -2.06 -16.97 30.31
C SER A 46 -0.63 -17.15 30.85
N HIS A 47 0.13 -18.11 30.34
CA HIS A 47 1.47 -18.52 30.83
C HIS A 47 2.63 -17.48 30.64
N ARG A 48 2.36 -16.16 30.58
CA ARG A 48 3.43 -15.14 30.60
C ARG A 48 3.81 -14.83 32.06
N ARG A 49 5.12 -14.70 32.33
CA ARG A 49 5.64 -14.41 33.67
C ARG A 49 5.43 -12.93 34.02
N PHE A 50 5.15 -12.67 35.29
CA PHE A 50 5.11 -11.33 35.87
C PHE A 50 6.49 -10.67 35.81
N GLU A 51 6.57 -9.44 35.32
CA GLU A 51 7.84 -8.73 35.08
C GLU A 51 8.24 -7.84 36.28
N TRP A 52 9.12 -8.35 37.14
CA TRP A 52 9.51 -7.68 38.39
C TRP A 52 10.17 -6.30 38.20
N LEU A 53 10.96 -6.11 37.15
CA LEU A 53 11.61 -4.82 36.86
C LEU A 53 10.59 -3.75 36.43
N ARG A 54 9.61 -4.12 35.58
CA ARG A 54 8.49 -3.24 35.19
C ARG A 54 7.62 -2.87 36.38
N TRP A 55 7.33 -3.84 37.26
CA TRP A 55 6.59 -3.57 38.49
C TRP A 55 7.34 -2.61 39.42
N SER A 56 8.65 -2.79 39.56
CA SER A 56 9.51 -1.91 40.36
C SER A 56 9.54 -0.49 39.80
N GLU A 57 9.69 -0.33 38.48
CA GLU A 57 9.64 0.96 37.78
C GLU A 57 8.31 1.69 38.04
N TYR A 58 7.17 1.01 37.89
CA TYR A 58 5.86 1.60 38.17
C TYR A 58 5.69 1.98 39.64
N THR A 59 6.12 1.11 40.56
CA THR A 59 6.04 1.36 42.02
C THR A 59 6.80 2.63 42.40
N LEU A 60 8.04 2.76 41.93
CA LEU A 60 8.90 3.91 42.22
C LEU A 60 8.37 5.19 41.55
N SER A 61 7.85 5.08 40.32
CA SER A 61 7.21 6.21 39.64
C SER A 61 5.98 6.73 40.39
N PHE A 62 5.08 5.84 40.81
CA PHE A 62 3.90 6.21 41.60
C PHE A 62 4.26 6.75 42.99
N LEU A 63 5.34 6.28 43.59
CA LEU A 63 5.86 6.80 44.85
C LEU A 63 6.28 8.28 44.71
N VAL A 64 7.05 8.60 43.67
CA VAL A 64 7.54 9.98 43.40
C VAL A 64 6.38 10.92 43.09
N VAL A 65 5.50 10.55 42.16
CA VAL A 65 4.32 11.36 41.78
C VAL A 65 3.33 11.48 42.93
N GLY A 66 3.17 10.43 43.72
CA GLY A 66 2.29 10.41 44.88
C GLY A 66 2.75 11.37 45.97
N VAL A 67 4.03 11.37 46.32
CA VAL A 67 4.60 12.32 47.30
C VAL A 67 4.50 13.76 46.77
N LEU A 68 4.78 13.98 45.48
CA LEU A 68 4.62 15.28 44.82
C LEU A 68 3.19 15.81 44.95
N ALA A 69 2.20 14.98 44.60
CA ALA A 69 0.78 15.33 44.69
C ALA A 69 0.31 15.61 46.12
N LEU A 70 0.87 14.92 47.12
CA LEU A 70 0.57 15.15 48.54
C LEU A 70 1.16 16.47 49.05
N ASP A 71 2.41 16.78 48.70
CA ASP A 71 3.08 18.01 49.15
C ASP A 71 2.49 19.27 48.51
N MET A 72 1.84 19.15 47.35
CA MET A 72 1.11 20.25 46.72
C MET A 72 -0.20 20.63 47.44
N GLN A 73 -0.82 19.71 48.19
CA GLN A 73 -2.15 19.91 48.80
C GLN A 73 -2.10 20.18 50.32
N VAL A 74 -2.94 21.10 50.79
CA VAL A 74 -3.01 21.52 52.21
C VAL A 74 -3.57 20.42 53.12
N ARG A 75 -4.52 19.59 52.64
CA ARG A 75 -5.14 18.49 53.42
C ARG A 75 -4.63 17.13 52.94
N LYS A 76 -3.54 16.65 53.54
CA LYS A 76 -2.80 15.43 53.13
C LYS A 76 -3.67 14.15 53.03
N TRP A 77 -4.70 13.98 53.88
CA TRP A 77 -5.57 12.79 53.80
C TRP A 77 -6.52 12.79 52.59
N ARG A 78 -7.08 13.96 52.22
CA ARG A 78 -7.89 14.11 50.99
C ARG A 78 -7.00 14.02 49.75
N ALA A 79 -5.75 14.46 49.85
CA ALA A 79 -4.76 14.37 48.80
C ALA A 79 -4.44 12.91 48.43
N ARG A 80 -4.31 12.00 49.41
CA ARG A 80 -4.10 10.56 49.16
C ARG A 80 -5.23 9.93 48.36
N ARG A 81 -6.49 10.21 48.73
CA ARG A 81 -7.66 9.70 48.00
C ARG A 81 -7.74 10.28 46.57
N ARG A 82 -7.47 11.58 46.42
CA ARG A 82 -7.46 12.25 45.10
C ARG A 82 -6.34 11.73 44.19
N PHE A 83 -5.16 11.49 44.73
CA PHE A 83 -4.06 10.89 43.99
C PHE A 83 -4.39 9.47 43.53
N LEU A 84 -4.96 8.63 44.40
CA LEU A 84 -5.40 7.29 44.02
C LEU A 84 -6.43 7.33 42.89
N LEU A 85 -7.43 8.21 42.98
CA LEU A 85 -8.42 8.40 41.91
C LEU A 85 -7.78 8.88 40.61
N LEU A 86 -6.85 9.83 40.67
CA LEU A 86 -6.12 10.33 39.50
C LEU A 86 -5.28 9.21 38.86
N ALA A 87 -4.51 8.46 39.65
CA ALA A 87 -3.66 7.38 39.17
C ALA A 87 -4.49 6.24 38.54
N LEU A 88 -5.61 5.85 39.17
CA LEU A 88 -6.53 4.87 38.60
C LEU A 88 -7.17 5.38 37.31
N ALA A 89 -7.61 6.65 37.26
CA ALA A 89 -8.17 7.24 36.05
C ALA A 89 -7.14 7.22 34.90
N VAL A 90 -5.88 7.57 35.18
CA VAL A 90 -4.79 7.52 34.19
C VAL A 90 -4.55 6.09 33.70
N LEU A 91 -4.50 5.10 34.59
CA LEU A 91 -4.33 3.71 34.20
C LEU A 91 -5.49 3.18 33.36
N LEU A 92 -6.74 3.54 33.70
CA LEU A 92 -7.92 3.14 32.93
C LEU A 92 -7.98 3.85 31.57
N LEU A 93 -7.59 5.13 31.51
CA LEU A 93 -7.53 5.91 30.27
C LEU A 93 -6.44 5.41 29.30
N LYS A 94 -5.47 4.61 29.74
CA LYS A 94 -4.54 3.95 28.83
C LYS A 94 -5.23 2.98 27.87
N VAL A 95 -6.32 2.34 28.29
CA VAL A 95 -7.01 1.30 27.49
C VAL A 95 -7.56 1.83 26.17
N PRO A 96 -8.29 2.97 26.13
CA PRO A 96 -8.77 3.54 24.87
C PRO A 96 -7.71 4.32 24.09
N VAL A 97 -6.51 4.57 24.62
CA VAL A 97 -5.48 5.38 23.92
C VAL A 97 -4.64 4.49 23.00
N VAL A 98 -4.53 4.89 21.73
CA VAL A 98 -3.74 4.15 20.73
C VAL A 98 -2.29 3.99 21.18
N GLY A 99 -1.79 2.76 21.18
CA GLY A 99 -0.42 2.42 21.56
C GLY A 99 -0.16 2.37 23.08
N ARG A 100 -1.18 2.59 23.92
CA ARG A 100 -1.09 2.43 25.38
C ARG A 100 -1.80 1.17 25.84
N GLN A 101 -1.31 0.63 26.95
CA GLN A 101 -1.76 -0.63 27.48
C GLN A 101 -1.83 -0.57 29.00
N LEU A 102 -2.83 -1.25 29.57
CA LEU A 102 -2.95 -1.51 30.99
C LEU A 102 -2.31 -2.87 31.29
N SER A 103 -1.39 -2.89 32.25
CA SER A 103 -0.69 -4.11 32.68
C SER A 103 -0.90 -4.37 34.17
N LEU A 104 -0.72 -5.63 34.58
CA LEU A 104 -0.85 -6.04 35.97
C LEU A 104 0.23 -5.39 36.85
N GLU A 105 1.45 -5.26 36.32
CA GLU A 105 2.60 -4.62 36.97
C GLU A 105 2.30 -3.16 37.32
N ALA A 106 1.59 -2.43 36.44
CA ALA A 106 1.21 -1.04 36.70
C ALA A 106 0.15 -0.92 37.81
N LEU A 107 -0.84 -1.82 37.83
CA LEU A 107 -1.87 -1.86 38.87
C LEU A 107 -1.28 -2.23 40.23
N LEU A 108 -0.52 -3.33 40.30
CA LEU A 108 0.12 -3.77 41.54
C LEU A 108 1.18 -2.78 42.01
N GLY A 109 1.89 -2.12 41.09
CA GLY A 109 2.87 -1.09 41.43
C GLY A 109 2.24 0.15 42.07
N LEU A 110 1.05 0.57 41.59
CA LEU A 110 0.27 1.61 42.25
C LEU A 110 -0.08 1.22 43.70
N PHE A 111 -0.64 0.03 43.91
CA PHE A 111 -1.01 -0.42 45.25
C PHE A 111 0.19 -0.62 46.17
N ALA A 112 1.33 -1.09 45.64
CA ALA A 112 2.57 -1.22 46.38
C ALA A 112 3.14 0.13 46.84
N ALA A 113 2.96 1.21 46.07
CA ALA A 113 3.44 2.55 46.43
C ALA A 113 2.58 3.25 47.52
N LEU A 114 1.28 2.96 47.58
CA LEU A 114 0.31 3.62 48.46
C LEU A 114 0.64 3.66 49.97
N PRO A 115 1.21 2.62 50.61
CA PRO A 115 1.60 2.68 52.02
C PRO A 115 2.83 3.56 52.27
N PHE A 116 3.76 3.62 51.30
CA PHE A 116 5.03 4.35 51.46
C PHE A 116 4.91 5.84 51.17
N ILE A 117 4.01 6.26 50.28
CA ILE A 117 3.75 7.67 49.96
C ILE A 117 3.54 8.54 51.24
N PRO A 118 2.62 8.22 52.16
CA PRO A 118 2.42 9.02 53.36
C PRO A 118 3.52 8.86 54.42
N TRP A 119 4.34 7.81 54.34
CA TRP A 119 5.51 7.65 55.20
C TRP A 119 6.65 8.57 54.75
N ILE A 120 6.98 8.57 53.45
CA ILE A 120 7.99 9.48 52.86
C ILE A 120 7.56 10.94 53.00
N ALA A 121 6.29 11.26 52.77
CA ALA A 121 5.76 12.62 52.89
C ALA A 121 5.77 13.19 54.33
N ARG A 122 6.09 12.36 55.35
CA ARG A 122 6.25 12.75 56.76
C ARG A 122 7.71 12.88 57.19
N GLN A 123 8.65 12.43 56.36
CA GLN A 123 10.08 12.55 56.68
C GLN A 123 10.52 14.03 56.67
N PRO A 124 11.57 14.38 57.44
CA PRO A 124 12.23 15.68 57.32
C PRO A 124 12.64 15.97 55.87
N SER A 125 12.65 17.24 55.47
CA SER A 125 12.83 17.67 54.06
C SER A 125 14.04 17.02 53.38
N VAL A 126 15.21 17.04 54.03
CA VAL A 126 16.46 16.45 53.52
C VAL A 126 16.32 14.93 53.33
N ALA A 127 15.81 14.23 54.36
CA ALA A 127 15.63 12.78 54.31
C ALA A 127 14.60 12.39 53.24
N ARG A 128 13.51 13.14 53.11
CA ARG A 128 12.48 12.95 52.08
C ARG A 128 13.06 13.12 50.68
N THR A 129 13.80 14.19 50.42
CA THR A 129 14.46 14.43 49.13
C THR A 129 15.46 13.32 48.81
N GLY A 130 16.20 12.83 49.81
CA GLY A 130 17.09 11.67 49.67
C GLY A 130 16.36 10.38 49.27
N TRP A 131 15.25 10.05 49.93
CA TRP A 131 14.42 8.89 49.58
C TRP A 131 13.83 8.99 48.17
N LEU A 132 13.43 10.19 47.75
CA LEU A 132 12.89 10.43 46.41
C LEU A 132 13.98 10.41 45.33
N ALA A 133 15.18 10.91 45.63
CA ALA A 133 16.34 10.78 44.75
C ALA A 133 16.69 9.31 44.51
N LEU A 134 16.68 8.50 45.59
CA LEU A 134 16.89 7.07 45.49
C LEU A 134 15.79 6.38 44.68
N ALA A 135 14.53 6.78 44.86
CA ALA A 135 13.41 6.24 44.10
C ALA A 135 13.49 6.58 42.59
N VAL A 136 13.87 7.82 42.25
CA VAL A 136 14.10 8.22 40.84
C VAL A 136 15.27 7.45 40.23
N ALA A 137 16.39 7.34 40.94
CA ALA A 137 17.56 6.59 40.47
C ALA A 137 17.24 5.10 40.27
N ALA A 138 16.67 4.44 41.28
CA ALA A 138 16.28 3.04 41.19
C ALA A 138 15.20 2.79 40.11
N GLY A 139 14.29 3.75 39.91
CA GLY A 139 13.28 3.68 38.85
C GLY A 139 13.89 3.76 37.46
N ALA A 140 14.81 4.71 37.25
CA ALA A 140 15.57 4.84 36.00
C ALA A 140 16.43 3.59 35.72
N ALA A 141 17.08 3.03 36.74
CA ALA A 141 17.82 1.77 36.60
C ALA A 141 16.89 0.59 36.26
N ALA A 142 15.74 0.46 36.92
CA ALA A 142 14.77 -0.60 36.60
C ALA A 142 14.26 -0.49 35.16
N ALA A 143 13.97 0.74 34.71
CA ALA A 143 13.56 1.03 33.34
C ALA A 143 14.66 0.71 32.31
N ALA A 144 15.91 1.07 32.60
CA ALA A 144 17.06 0.79 31.73
C ALA A 144 17.39 -0.71 31.67
N LEU A 145 17.36 -1.40 32.81
CA LEU A 145 17.75 -2.80 32.93
C LEU A 145 16.66 -3.80 32.52
N TYR A 146 15.42 -3.34 32.31
CA TYR A 146 14.32 -4.21 31.87
C TYR A 146 14.61 -4.81 30.48
N ARG A 147 14.64 -6.14 30.35
CA ARG A 147 14.79 -6.82 29.05
C ARG A 147 13.41 -7.03 28.40
N PRO A 148 13.15 -6.52 27.20
CA PRO A 148 11.90 -6.79 26.50
C PRO A 148 11.75 -8.30 26.18
N PRO A 149 10.58 -8.92 26.44
CA PRO A 149 10.37 -10.33 26.13
C PRO A 149 10.42 -10.58 24.62
N GLY A 150 11.21 -11.57 24.19
CA GLY A 150 11.42 -11.91 22.78
C GLY A 150 12.61 -11.21 22.11
N ALA A 151 13.47 -10.54 22.88
CA ALA A 151 14.67 -9.88 22.37
C ALA A 151 15.73 -10.87 21.85
N VAL A 152 16.10 -10.70 20.58
CA VAL A 152 17.17 -11.45 19.89
C VAL A 152 18.53 -10.79 20.14
N ASP A 153 19.59 -11.58 20.21
CA ASP A 153 20.97 -11.09 20.38
C ASP A 153 21.45 -10.39 19.10
N ALA A 154 21.25 -9.08 19.01
CA ALA A 154 21.81 -8.21 17.98
C ALA A 154 22.96 -7.37 18.56
N ALA A 155 23.96 -7.01 17.74
CA ALA A 155 25.05 -6.14 18.16
C ALA A 155 24.50 -4.76 18.58
N ALA A 156 24.59 -4.43 19.87
CA ALA A 156 24.09 -3.17 20.40
C ALA A 156 25.01 -2.01 19.98
N THR A 157 24.45 -1.00 19.33
CA THR A 157 25.18 0.22 18.93
C THR A 157 24.74 1.41 19.79
N PHE A 158 25.71 2.20 20.24
CA PHE A 158 25.45 3.42 21.00
C PHE A 158 25.14 4.58 20.06
N GLY A 159 23.97 5.20 20.23
CA GLY A 159 23.56 6.38 19.47
C GLY A 159 24.24 7.63 20.02
N TRP A 160 25.31 8.08 19.36
CA TRP A 160 26.02 9.32 19.74
C TRP A 160 25.38 10.59 19.19
N ILE A 161 24.38 10.47 18.31
CA ILE A 161 23.71 11.61 17.68
C ILE A 161 22.44 11.94 18.47
N PRO A 162 22.39 13.06 19.21
CA PRO A 162 21.23 13.44 20.00
C PRO A 162 19.96 13.53 19.15
N PHE A 163 18.85 13.04 19.69
CA PHE A 163 17.50 13.01 19.13
C PHE A 163 17.35 12.29 17.78
N HIS A 164 18.42 11.71 17.23
CA HIS A 164 18.39 11.07 15.92
C HIS A 164 17.38 9.93 15.88
N ARG A 165 17.32 9.07 16.89
CA ARG A 165 16.34 7.98 16.96
C ARG A 165 14.92 8.50 17.21
N HIS A 166 14.77 9.43 18.15
CA HIS A 166 13.46 9.99 18.52
C HIS A 166 12.81 10.81 17.39
N LEU A 167 13.61 11.39 16.48
CA LEU A 167 13.14 12.15 15.30
C LEU A 167 13.04 11.30 14.02
N SER A 168 13.86 10.25 13.86
CA SER A 168 13.82 9.37 12.68
C SER A 168 12.72 8.29 12.76
N SER A 169 12.23 7.99 13.96
CA SER A 169 11.00 7.22 14.11
C SER A 169 9.79 8.11 13.78
N ASN A 170 9.18 7.93 12.61
CA ASN A 170 7.89 8.56 12.22
C ASN A 170 6.68 8.18 13.13
N ASP A 171 6.91 7.66 14.33
CA ASP A 171 5.90 7.30 15.32
C ASP A 171 5.98 8.24 16.53
N LEU A 172 4.81 8.62 17.07
CA LEU A 172 4.64 9.42 18.29
C LEU A 172 5.31 8.81 19.55
N ALA A 173 5.85 7.59 19.44
CA ALA A 173 6.58 6.90 20.49
C ALA A 173 7.87 7.63 20.92
N GLY A 174 8.62 8.22 19.98
CA GLY A 174 9.84 8.97 20.31
C GLY A 174 9.58 10.18 21.22
N LEU A 175 8.47 10.88 21.01
CA LEU A 175 8.07 12.00 21.87
C LEU A 175 7.69 11.54 23.28
N MET A 176 7.04 10.38 23.42
CA MET A 176 6.69 9.83 24.73
C MET A 176 7.92 9.45 25.55
N ASP A 177 8.94 8.93 24.88
CA ASP A 177 10.18 8.47 25.49
C ASP A 177 10.95 9.66 26.09
N ILE A 178 11.00 10.76 25.34
CA ILE A 178 11.52 12.05 25.83
C ILE A 178 10.75 12.53 27.07
N LEU A 179 9.42 12.47 27.06
CA LEU A 179 8.61 12.87 28.22
C LEU A 179 8.84 11.95 29.42
N GLY A 180 8.94 10.63 29.17
CA GLY A 180 9.23 9.58 30.14
C GLY A 180 10.58 9.76 30.82
N GLY A 181 11.61 10.12 30.05
CA GLY A 181 12.96 10.41 30.54
C GLY A 181 13.06 11.75 31.28
N ALA A 182 12.26 12.77 30.92
CA ALA A 182 12.38 14.10 31.51
C ALA A 182 11.67 14.27 32.86
N TRP A 183 10.45 13.74 33.01
CA TRP A 183 9.59 14.04 34.16
C TRP A 183 10.15 13.59 35.53
N PRO A 184 10.87 12.44 35.69
CA PRO A 184 11.36 11.99 36.99
C PRO A 184 12.41 12.94 37.55
N PHE A 185 13.31 13.44 36.70
CA PHE A 185 14.35 14.38 37.09
C PHE A 185 13.79 15.80 37.30
N ALA A 186 12.73 16.16 36.58
CA ALA A 186 11.98 17.38 36.85
C ALA A 186 11.27 17.34 38.21
N ALA A 187 10.72 16.18 38.59
CA ALA A 187 10.17 15.97 39.93
C ALA A 187 11.25 16.07 41.02
N LEU A 188 12.42 15.47 40.78
CA LEU A 188 13.54 15.57 41.71
C LEU A 188 14.01 17.01 41.91
N ALA A 189 14.13 17.78 40.83
CA ALA A 189 14.47 19.21 40.90
C ALA A 189 13.39 20.00 41.66
N TRP A 190 12.11 19.68 41.50
CA TRP A 190 11.03 20.30 42.26
C TRP A 190 11.18 20.11 43.77
N PHE A 191 11.49 18.90 44.25
CA PHE A 191 11.68 18.64 45.68
C PHE A 191 12.87 19.41 46.26
N VAL A 192 13.95 19.55 45.49
CA VAL A 192 15.11 20.36 45.89
C VAL A 192 14.78 21.85 45.92
N LEU A 193 14.00 22.35 44.95
CA LEU A 193 13.56 23.75 44.90
C LEU A 193 12.53 24.09 45.97
N ALA A 194 11.73 23.10 46.40
CA ALA A 194 10.84 23.23 47.55
C ALA A 194 11.60 23.39 48.88
N GLU A 195 12.90 23.08 48.90
CA GLU A 195 13.79 23.24 50.04
C GLU A 195 14.77 24.41 49.81
N GLU A 196 14.32 25.62 50.11
CA GLU A 196 15.04 26.87 49.77
C GLU A 196 16.50 26.94 50.29
N LYS A 197 16.79 26.29 51.43
CA LYS A 197 18.12 26.23 52.04
C LYS A 197 19.08 25.28 51.31
N ALA A 198 18.56 24.25 50.64
CA ALA A 198 19.34 23.25 49.91
C ALA A 198 19.61 23.65 48.45
N ALA A 199 18.69 24.43 47.85
CA ALA A 199 18.84 24.89 46.47
C ALA A 199 20.05 25.84 46.34
N SER A 200 21.15 25.40 45.72
CA SER A 200 22.34 26.23 45.44
C SER A 200 22.73 26.14 43.97
N ARG A 201 23.48 27.13 43.45
CA ARG A 201 24.03 27.05 42.08
C ARG A 201 24.98 25.87 41.93
N ARG A 202 25.69 25.52 43.00
CA ARG A 202 26.55 24.32 43.07
C ARG A 202 25.72 23.05 42.90
N LEU A 203 24.58 22.93 43.59
CA LEU A 203 23.71 21.76 43.50
C LEU A 203 23.05 21.63 42.11
N LEU A 204 22.69 22.73 41.46
CA LEU A 204 22.23 22.72 40.06
C LEU A 204 23.28 22.09 39.13
N LEU A 205 24.52 22.58 39.19
CA LEU A 205 25.60 22.16 38.29
C LEU A 205 26.07 20.73 38.60
N TRP A 206 26.41 20.44 39.86
CA TRP A 206 26.87 19.12 40.27
C TRP A 206 25.77 18.06 40.17
N GLY A 207 24.51 18.42 40.49
CA GLY A 207 23.37 17.53 40.30
C GLY A 207 23.10 17.21 38.84
N GLY A 208 23.22 18.19 37.94
CA GLY A 208 23.08 17.97 36.50
C GLY A 208 24.17 17.07 35.95
N MET A 209 25.43 17.30 36.35
CA MET A 209 26.55 16.45 35.98
C MET A 209 26.36 15.01 36.49
N LEU A 210 25.99 14.84 37.77
CA LEU A 210 25.77 13.53 38.36
C LEU A 210 24.63 12.76 37.66
N ILE A 211 23.50 13.43 37.38
CA ILE A 211 22.36 12.83 36.67
C ILE A 211 22.76 12.45 35.24
N GLY A 212 23.43 13.33 34.51
CA GLY A 212 23.88 13.07 33.15
C GLY A 212 24.86 11.89 33.08
N THR A 213 25.86 11.86 33.98
CA THR A 213 26.79 10.73 34.08
C THR A 213 26.07 9.44 34.48
N TYR A 214 25.16 9.49 35.45
CA TYR A 214 24.41 8.33 35.89
C TYR A 214 23.57 7.71 34.77
N VAL A 215 22.79 8.53 34.06
CA VAL A 215 21.95 8.05 32.95
C VAL A 215 22.82 7.58 31.79
N LEU A 216 23.92 8.26 31.48
CA LEU A 216 24.87 7.80 30.46
C LEU A 216 25.46 6.43 30.81
N VAL A 217 25.79 6.18 32.08
CA VAL A 217 26.24 4.85 32.53
C VAL A 217 25.13 3.81 32.36
N LEU A 218 23.88 4.13 32.70
CA LEU A 218 22.75 3.22 32.47
C LEU A 218 22.55 2.91 30.99
N GLU A 219 22.68 3.91 30.10
CA GLU A 219 22.64 3.74 28.65
C GLU A 219 23.79 2.84 28.18
N LEU A 220 25.02 3.06 28.64
CA LEU A 220 26.15 2.18 28.32
C LEU A 220 25.94 0.74 28.83
N LEU A 221 25.29 0.55 29.97
CA LEU A 221 24.94 -0.77 30.49
C LEU A 221 23.86 -1.46 29.64
N GLN A 222 22.95 -0.70 29.01
CA GLN A 222 21.95 -1.26 28.08
C GLN A 222 22.57 -1.93 26.85
N LEU A 223 23.80 -1.55 26.45
CA LEU A 223 24.52 -2.26 25.37
C LEU A 223 24.77 -3.74 25.67
N ARG A 224 24.73 -4.13 26.96
CA ARG A 224 24.90 -5.52 27.39
C ARG A 224 23.57 -6.29 27.49
N ILE A 225 22.45 -5.62 27.21
CA ILE A 225 21.11 -6.20 27.32
C ILE A 225 20.57 -6.43 25.91
N PRO A 226 20.38 -7.69 25.49
CA PRO A 226 19.83 -8.00 24.17
C PRO A 226 18.47 -7.32 23.96
N GLY A 227 18.28 -6.71 22.78
CA GLY A 227 17.06 -5.98 22.41
C GLY A 227 16.89 -4.61 23.05
N ARG A 228 17.89 -4.08 23.75
CA ARG A 228 17.96 -2.68 24.17
C ARG A 228 18.90 -1.89 23.28
N THR A 229 18.61 -0.60 23.13
CA THR A 229 19.39 0.32 22.31
C THR A 229 19.77 1.52 23.14
N ALA A 230 21.07 1.77 23.27
CA ALA A 230 21.59 2.86 24.08
C ALA A 230 21.69 4.17 23.29
N ASP A 231 21.30 5.31 23.88
CA ASP A 231 21.32 6.61 23.19
C ASP A 231 21.76 7.75 24.12
N VAL A 232 22.63 8.65 23.62
CA VAL A 232 23.06 9.84 24.38
C VAL A 232 21.90 10.79 24.70
N THR A 233 20.81 10.71 23.93
CA THR A 233 19.62 11.55 24.09
C THR A 233 19.00 11.40 25.47
N ASP A 234 18.96 10.20 26.03
CA ASP A 234 18.29 9.97 27.31
C ASP A 234 19.05 10.64 28.47
N ALA A 235 20.38 10.68 28.41
CA ALA A 235 21.20 11.44 29.34
C ALA A 235 20.96 12.96 29.21
N LEU A 236 20.85 13.47 27.97
CA LEU A 236 20.57 14.89 27.73
C LEU A 236 19.17 15.30 28.18
N VAL A 237 18.18 14.44 27.94
CA VAL A 237 16.79 14.63 28.37
C VAL A 237 16.68 14.60 29.90
N ALA A 238 17.41 13.71 30.58
CA ALA A 238 17.47 13.67 32.03
C ALA A 238 18.08 14.96 32.62
N VAL A 239 19.17 15.45 32.04
CA VAL A 239 19.79 16.74 32.42
C VAL A 239 18.83 17.90 32.16
N ALA A 240 18.14 17.92 31.02
CA ALA A 240 17.14 18.94 30.71
C ALA A 240 15.97 18.92 31.70
N GLY A 241 15.49 17.72 32.07
CA GLY A 241 14.50 17.51 33.11
C GLY A 241 14.94 18.06 34.46
N TRP A 242 16.21 17.86 34.84
CA TRP A 242 16.78 18.42 36.07
C TRP A 242 16.92 19.94 36.02
N VAL A 243 17.49 20.50 34.94
CA VAL A 243 17.83 21.93 34.82
C VAL A 243 16.59 22.80 34.60
N GLY A 244 15.62 22.34 33.81
CA GLY A 244 14.42 23.09 33.43
C GLY A 244 13.69 23.76 34.60
N PRO A 245 13.35 23.03 35.68
CA PRO A 245 12.71 23.59 36.87
C PRO A 245 13.50 24.71 37.57
N TRP A 246 14.82 24.76 37.45
CA TRP A 246 15.62 25.81 38.11
C TRP A 246 15.46 27.19 37.47
N PHE A 247 14.98 27.27 36.23
CA PHE A 247 14.59 28.54 35.61
C PHE A 247 13.36 29.16 36.28
N TYR A 248 12.55 28.38 37.01
CA TYR A 248 11.45 28.89 37.83
C TYR A 248 11.90 29.44 39.20
N ARG A 249 13.15 29.20 39.60
CA ARG A 249 13.68 29.61 40.93
C ARG A 249 13.63 31.12 41.23
N PRO A 250 13.88 32.05 40.28
CA PRO A 250 13.73 33.49 40.53
C PRO A 250 12.29 33.89 40.90
N LEU A 251 11.31 33.15 40.38
CA LEU A 251 9.87 33.37 40.58
C LEU A 251 9.42 32.91 41.96
N VAL A 252 9.96 31.79 42.44
CA VAL A 252 9.75 31.28 43.80
C VAL A 252 10.25 32.29 44.86
N ARG A 253 11.25 33.12 44.54
CA ARG A 253 11.80 34.18 45.41
C ARG A 253 11.09 35.54 45.34
N GLY A 254 9.93 35.63 44.68
CA GLY A 254 9.10 36.85 44.69
C GLY A 254 9.66 38.05 43.91
N ARG A 255 10.67 37.89 43.05
CA ARG A 255 11.16 38.99 42.18
C ARG A 255 10.52 38.92 40.80
N LYS A 256 9.55 39.84 40.58
CA LYS A 256 8.79 40.20 39.36
C LYS A 256 8.22 39.03 38.53
N SER A 257 6.92 39.13 38.22
CA SER A 257 6.20 38.24 37.31
C SER A 257 6.74 38.34 35.87
N PRO A 258 7.10 37.23 35.21
CA PRO A 258 7.42 37.22 33.79
C PRO A 258 6.16 36.88 33.00
N SER A 259 6.10 37.39 31.77
CA SER A 259 5.11 36.98 30.78
C SER A 259 5.32 35.51 30.39
N LEU A 260 4.25 34.84 29.96
CA LEU A 260 4.18 33.46 29.45
C LEU A 260 5.30 33.08 28.46
N LEU A 261 5.98 34.06 27.84
CA LEU A 261 7.14 33.88 26.96
C LEU A 261 8.39 33.30 27.66
N MET A 262 8.62 33.55 28.95
CA MET A 262 9.81 33.05 29.66
C MET A 262 9.73 31.57 30.04
N ALA A 263 8.53 30.99 30.14
CA ALA A 263 8.33 29.56 30.37
C ALA A 263 8.59 28.71 29.10
N ALA A 264 8.62 29.33 27.92
CA ALA A 264 8.88 28.67 26.64
C ALA A 264 10.38 28.54 26.31
N VAL A 265 11.27 29.19 27.08
CA VAL A 265 12.71 29.24 26.81
C VAL A 265 13.41 27.87 26.93
N PRO A 266 13.08 26.95 27.86
CA PRO A 266 13.71 25.62 27.89
C PRO A 266 13.29 24.76 26.69
N VAL A 267 12.04 24.89 26.24
CA VAL A 267 11.52 24.20 25.04
C VAL A 267 12.17 24.79 23.78
N ALA A 268 12.30 26.11 23.70
CA ALA A 268 12.99 26.79 22.60
C ALA A 268 14.50 26.52 22.56
N LEU A 269 15.16 26.25 23.70
CA LEU A 269 16.58 25.87 23.74
C LEU A 269 16.80 24.42 23.28
N VAL A 270 15.90 23.49 23.61
CA VAL A 270 15.95 22.10 23.10
C VAL A 270 15.71 22.08 21.58
N TRP A 271 14.81 22.93 21.08
CA TRP A 271 14.56 23.07 19.64
C TRP A 271 15.64 23.92 18.92
N GLY A 272 16.20 24.92 19.59
CA GLY A 272 17.23 25.80 19.06
C GLY A 272 18.58 25.11 18.90
N LEU A 273 18.97 24.23 19.84
CA LEU A 273 20.19 23.44 19.72
C LEU A 273 20.07 22.37 18.61
N ALA A 274 18.88 21.80 18.43
CA ALA A 274 18.59 20.86 17.34
C ALA A 274 18.59 21.53 15.95
N ALA A 275 18.14 22.79 15.86
CA ALA A 275 18.12 23.55 14.62
C ALA A 275 19.50 24.10 14.21
N VAL A 276 20.39 24.39 15.17
CA VAL A 276 21.71 24.99 14.92
C VAL A 276 22.80 23.96 14.61
N LEU A 277 22.67 22.71 15.08
CA LEU A 277 23.66 21.64 14.80
C LEU A 277 23.32 20.75 13.60
N ALA A 278 22.09 20.80 13.09
CA ALA A 278 21.67 20.03 11.91
C ALA A 278 22.45 20.36 10.61
N PRO A 279 22.94 21.59 10.35
CA PRO A 279 23.67 21.89 9.11
C PRO A 279 25.19 21.70 9.19
N VAL A 280 25.79 21.55 10.38
CA VAL A 280 27.26 21.70 10.57
C VAL A 280 28.01 20.36 10.67
N LEU A 281 27.34 19.23 10.90
CA LEU A 281 27.98 17.92 10.97
C LEU A 281 27.43 17.03 9.87
N GLY A 282 28.00 17.21 8.67
CA GLY A 282 27.72 16.44 7.47
C GLY A 282 27.73 14.94 7.75
N GLN A 283 26.73 14.26 7.20
CA GLN A 283 26.62 12.81 7.20
C GLN A 283 27.85 12.22 6.49
N PRO A 284 28.51 11.18 7.03
CA PRO A 284 29.22 10.27 6.16
C PRO A 284 28.17 9.54 5.30
N PRO A 285 28.46 9.28 4.01
CA PRO A 285 27.49 8.76 3.08
C PRO A 285 26.99 7.40 3.57
N ARG A 286 25.66 7.27 3.72
CA ARG A 286 25.02 5.97 3.54
C ARG A 286 25.42 5.50 2.15
N GLU A 287 25.70 4.21 1.99
CA GLU A 287 25.56 3.59 0.67
C GLU A 287 24.09 3.78 0.27
N GLU A 288 23.86 4.86 -0.48
CA GLU A 288 22.66 5.10 -1.23
C GLU A 288 22.51 3.91 -2.16
N SER A 289 21.55 3.03 -1.87
CA SER A 289 20.76 2.51 -2.98
C SER A 289 20.27 3.76 -3.71
N GLN A 290 20.81 4.02 -4.90
CA GLN A 290 20.54 5.20 -5.73
C GLN A 290 19.03 5.36 -5.97
N VAL A 291 18.29 5.94 -5.04
CA VAL A 291 16.90 6.36 -5.30
C VAL A 291 17.02 7.69 -6.01
N LYS A 292 16.85 7.67 -7.33
CA LYS A 292 16.85 8.86 -8.18
C LYS A 292 15.77 9.82 -7.69
N ARG A 293 16.17 10.90 -7.01
CA ARG A 293 15.22 11.92 -6.54
C ARG A 293 14.79 12.80 -7.71
N LEU A 294 13.49 13.09 -7.78
CA LEU A 294 12.95 14.02 -8.76
C LEU A 294 13.56 15.43 -8.55
N PRO A 295 13.78 16.22 -9.63
CA PRO A 295 14.37 17.55 -9.54
C PRO A 295 13.50 18.52 -8.73
N ALA A 296 14.12 19.54 -8.13
CA ALA A 296 13.36 20.61 -7.49
C ALA A 296 12.77 21.56 -8.55
N PRO A 297 11.66 22.27 -8.24
CA PRO A 297 11.06 23.21 -9.19
C PRO A 297 12.03 24.27 -9.74
N GLN A 298 12.97 24.75 -8.92
CA GLN A 298 13.95 25.76 -9.31
C GLN A 298 15.05 25.25 -10.26
N ASP A 299 15.26 23.93 -10.30
CA ASP A 299 16.29 23.31 -11.15
C ASP A 299 15.76 23.04 -12.57
N LEU A 300 14.46 23.26 -12.79
CA LEU A 300 13.78 23.01 -14.06
C LEU A 300 13.76 24.26 -14.94
N PRO A 301 13.87 24.07 -16.27
CA PRO A 301 13.81 25.18 -17.21
C PRO A 301 12.45 25.88 -17.18
N PRO A 302 12.37 27.17 -17.57
CA PRO A 302 11.11 27.87 -17.78
C PRO A 302 10.18 27.13 -18.74
N VAL A 303 8.88 27.22 -18.50
CA VAL A 303 7.86 26.55 -19.33
C VAL A 303 7.59 27.36 -20.58
N VAL A 304 7.65 26.72 -21.75
CA VAL A 304 7.23 27.30 -23.03
C VAL A 304 6.02 26.54 -23.55
N LEU A 305 4.84 27.13 -23.38
CA LEU A 305 3.57 26.59 -23.86
C LEU A 305 2.87 27.67 -24.71
N PRO A 306 3.17 27.77 -26.01
CA PRO A 306 2.64 28.84 -26.86
C PRO A 306 1.11 28.79 -27.01
N GLY A 307 0.49 27.60 -26.84
CA GLY A 307 -0.96 27.41 -26.82
C GLY A 307 -1.63 27.63 -25.46
N PHE A 308 -0.90 28.10 -24.43
CA PHE A 308 -1.47 28.26 -23.10
C PHE A 308 -2.53 29.37 -23.06
N ARG A 309 -3.72 29.04 -22.57
CA ARG A 309 -4.81 29.99 -22.38
C ARG A 309 -4.64 30.75 -21.06
N HIS A 310 -4.37 32.04 -21.17
CA HIS A 310 -4.25 32.92 -20.01
C HIS A 310 -5.58 33.40 -19.44
N ASP A 311 -6.68 33.34 -20.20
CA ASP A 311 -7.99 33.74 -19.66
C ASP A 311 -8.58 32.67 -18.74
N HIS A 312 -9.27 33.12 -17.69
CA HIS A 312 -10.04 32.26 -16.78
C HIS A 312 -11.47 32.04 -17.28
N PRO A 313 -12.09 30.89 -16.97
CA PRO A 313 -11.53 29.74 -16.26
C PRO A 313 -10.64 28.87 -17.16
N ARG A 314 -9.48 28.46 -16.65
CA ARG A 314 -8.52 27.58 -17.34
C ARG A 314 -8.84 26.11 -17.18
N LEU A 315 -9.46 25.73 -16.05
CA LEU A 315 -9.93 24.38 -15.79
C LEU A 315 -11.24 24.11 -16.54
N PRO A 316 -11.55 22.84 -16.87
CA PRO A 316 -12.84 22.45 -17.42
C PRO A 316 -13.99 23.01 -16.57
N VAL A 317 -14.98 23.61 -17.22
CA VAL A 317 -16.10 24.34 -16.62
C VAL A 317 -17.37 24.07 -17.43
N PRO A 318 -18.58 24.04 -16.83
CA PRO A 318 -19.81 23.90 -17.59
C PRO A 318 -19.97 24.99 -18.65
N THR A 319 -20.39 24.55 -19.84
CA THR A 319 -20.74 25.45 -20.93
C THR A 319 -22.04 26.21 -20.62
N ALA A 320 -22.27 27.32 -21.32
CA ALA A 320 -23.52 28.07 -21.19
C ALA A 320 -24.75 27.22 -21.56
N GLN A 321 -24.61 26.27 -22.48
CA GLN A 321 -25.67 25.34 -22.85
C GLN A 321 -25.97 24.34 -21.72
N GLU A 322 -24.95 23.67 -21.19
CA GLU A 322 -25.12 22.72 -20.08
C GLU A 322 -25.75 23.41 -18.86
N LEU A 323 -25.35 24.66 -18.55
CA LEU A 323 -26.00 25.43 -17.47
C LEU A 323 -27.48 25.69 -17.74
N ARG A 324 -27.90 25.92 -18.99
CA ARG A 324 -29.33 26.05 -19.33
C ARG A 324 -30.07 24.74 -19.15
N GLU A 325 -29.49 23.63 -19.60
CA GLU A 325 -30.06 22.28 -19.44
C GLU A 325 -30.25 21.94 -17.96
N LEU A 326 -29.24 22.20 -17.14
CA LEU A 326 -29.29 21.95 -15.70
C LEU A 326 -30.31 22.83 -14.96
N ARG A 327 -30.60 24.04 -15.46
CA ARG A 327 -31.65 24.91 -14.90
C ARG A 327 -33.06 24.46 -15.29
N ALA A 328 -33.20 23.84 -16.46
CA ALA A 328 -34.49 23.32 -16.92
C ALA A 328 -34.94 22.09 -16.12
N GLU A 329 -33.99 21.30 -15.58
CA GLU A 329 -34.28 20.12 -14.78
C GLU A 329 -34.73 20.49 -13.33
N LYS A 330 -36.04 20.39 -13.07
CA LYS A 330 -36.58 20.56 -11.71
C LYS A 330 -36.02 19.48 -10.77
N ASN A 331 -35.50 19.90 -9.61
CA ASN A 331 -34.85 19.02 -8.63
C ASN A 331 -33.63 18.23 -9.18
N GLY A 332 -33.02 18.73 -10.25
CA GLY A 332 -31.85 18.15 -10.91
C GLY A 332 -30.53 18.34 -10.19
N TYR A 333 -29.42 18.21 -10.93
CA TYR A 333 -28.06 18.35 -10.37
C TYR A 333 -27.80 19.75 -9.79
N LEU A 334 -28.22 20.83 -10.48
CA LEU A 334 -28.04 22.21 -9.99
C LEU A 334 -28.75 22.45 -8.65
N TRP A 335 -30.02 22.03 -8.55
CA TRP A 335 -30.79 22.10 -7.30
C TRP A 335 -30.10 21.37 -6.15
N LEU A 336 -29.58 20.16 -6.41
CA LEU A 336 -28.83 19.40 -5.40
C LEU A 336 -27.59 20.17 -4.93
N MET A 337 -26.86 20.81 -5.84
CA MET A 337 -25.68 21.60 -5.49
C MET A 337 -26.05 22.85 -4.70
N GLN A 338 -27.10 23.58 -5.08
CA GLN A 338 -27.60 24.71 -4.29
C GLN A 338 -27.98 24.30 -2.86
N ARG A 339 -28.69 23.17 -2.70
CA ARG A 339 -29.06 22.62 -1.38
C ARG A 339 -27.83 22.23 -0.57
N ARG A 340 -26.80 21.66 -1.20
CA ARG A 340 -25.53 21.31 -0.55
C ARG A 340 -24.66 22.53 -0.24
N ALA A 341 -24.77 23.59 -1.03
CA ALA A 341 -24.03 24.85 -0.85
C ALA A 341 -24.51 25.65 0.36
N LYS A 342 -25.82 25.63 0.67
CA LYS A 342 -26.44 26.33 1.82
C LYS A 342 -26.03 27.81 1.94
N GLY A 343 -26.02 28.54 0.82
CA GLY A 343 -25.61 29.95 0.77
C GLY A 343 -24.14 30.16 1.13
N GLY A 344 -23.26 29.23 0.76
CA GLY A 344 -21.82 29.27 1.06
C GLY A 344 -21.40 28.60 2.37
N ARG A 345 -22.33 28.10 3.20
CA ARG A 345 -22.04 27.43 4.50
C ARG A 345 -21.81 25.92 4.39
N GLY A 346 -22.28 25.29 3.32
CA GLY A 346 -22.29 23.83 3.16
C GLY A 346 -21.02 23.28 2.51
N GLN A 347 -21.16 22.26 1.67
CA GLN A 347 -20.02 21.64 0.98
C GLN A 347 -19.33 22.65 0.05
N LEU A 348 -18.01 22.75 0.14
CA LEU A 348 -17.26 23.84 -0.48
C LEU A 348 -17.30 23.78 -2.01
N GLU A 349 -17.09 22.61 -2.61
CA GLU A 349 -17.20 22.41 -4.05
C GLU A 349 -18.62 22.71 -4.57
N ALA A 350 -19.65 22.28 -3.85
CA ALA A 350 -21.03 22.60 -4.20
C ALA A 350 -21.31 24.11 -4.17
N ALA A 351 -20.74 24.83 -3.18
CA ALA A 351 -20.85 26.28 -3.09
C ALA A 351 -20.10 27.00 -4.22
N ILE A 352 -18.93 26.51 -4.61
CA ILE A 352 -18.16 27.05 -5.74
C ILE A 352 -18.93 26.86 -7.05
N PHE A 353 -19.44 25.64 -7.30
CA PHE A 353 -20.27 25.37 -8.46
C PHE A 353 -21.55 26.23 -8.48
N ALA A 354 -22.27 26.33 -7.35
CA ALA A 354 -23.48 27.14 -7.27
C ALA A 354 -23.21 28.64 -7.51
N ALA A 355 -22.11 29.19 -6.97
CA ALA A 355 -21.69 30.57 -7.23
C ALA A 355 -21.30 30.82 -8.69
N ARG A 356 -20.79 29.78 -9.38
CA ARG A 356 -20.50 29.85 -10.81
C ARG A 356 -21.77 29.78 -11.65
N ALA A 357 -22.67 28.86 -11.32
CA ALA A 357 -23.92 28.66 -12.02
C ALA A 357 -24.87 29.84 -11.86
N GLU A 358 -24.88 30.50 -10.69
CA GLU A 358 -25.71 31.65 -10.37
C GLU A 358 -24.88 32.72 -9.63
N PRO A 359 -24.24 33.64 -10.36
CA PRO A 359 -23.52 34.75 -9.77
C PRO A 359 -24.39 35.55 -8.79
N GLY A 360 -23.87 35.86 -7.61
CA GLY A 360 -24.61 36.51 -6.53
C GLY A 360 -25.46 35.58 -5.65
N GLY A 361 -25.63 34.30 -6.02
CA GLY A 361 -26.44 33.34 -5.25
C GLY A 361 -25.77 32.79 -3.98
N GLN A 362 -24.49 33.08 -3.74
CA GLN A 362 -23.72 32.57 -2.60
C GLN A 362 -22.92 33.69 -1.91
N ASP A 363 -22.68 33.57 -0.60
CA ASP A 363 -21.80 34.49 0.14
C ASP A 363 -20.32 34.21 -0.19
N LEU A 364 -19.78 34.97 -1.16
CA LEU A 364 -18.38 34.90 -1.57
C LEU A 364 -17.42 35.31 -0.44
N GLY A 365 -17.81 36.21 0.45
CA GLY A 365 -16.99 36.61 1.60
C GLY A 365 -16.78 35.45 2.57
N LEU A 366 -17.84 34.68 2.85
CA LEU A 366 -17.77 33.45 3.64
C LEU A 366 -16.95 32.37 2.93
N ILE A 367 -17.22 32.11 1.64
CA ILE A 367 -16.46 31.12 0.87
C ILE A 367 -14.97 31.45 0.90
N PHE A 368 -14.60 32.71 0.66
CA PHE A 368 -13.22 33.19 0.76
C PHE A 368 -12.61 32.93 2.15
N ARG A 369 -13.29 33.28 3.25
CA ARG A 369 -12.77 33.02 4.61
C ARG A 369 -12.53 31.54 4.86
N ARG A 370 -13.44 30.68 4.41
CA ARG A 370 -13.34 29.22 4.56
C ARG A 370 -12.18 28.66 3.75
N LEU A 371 -12.00 29.10 2.50
CA LEU A 371 -10.86 28.71 1.66
C LEU A 371 -9.53 29.12 2.28
N MET A 372 -9.44 30.34 2.79
CA MET A 372 -8.22 30.84 3.44
C MET A 372 -7.88 30.09 4.74
N ALA A 373 -8.88 29.51 5.42
CA ALA A 373 -8.70 28.73 6.64
C ALA A 373 -8.31 27.26 6.38
N LEU A 374 -8.28 26.81 5.12
CA LEU A 374 -7.83 25.46 4.80
C LEU A 374 -6.31 25.35 4.95
N GLU A 375 -5.85 24.39 5.74
CA GLU A 375 -4.44 24.06 5.88
C GLU A 375 -4.16 22.72 5.20
N PRO A 376 -3.10 22.63 4.37
CA PRO A 376 -2.75 21.37 3.73
C PRO A 376 -2.39 20.33 4.80
N LYS A 377 -2.95 19.12 4.67
CA LYS A 377 -2.66 18.00 5.56
C LYS A 377 -2.61 16.69 4.80
N TRP A 378 -1.91 15.70 5.35
CA TRP A 378 -1.75 14.38 4.73
C TRP A 378 -1.24 14.53 3.27
N ARG A 379 -2.05 14.17 2.27
CA ARG A 379 -1.71 14.32 0.85
C ARG A 379 -2.15 15.64 0.21
N GLY A 380 -2.76 16.57 0.96
CA GLY A 380 -3.09 17.93 0.52
C GLY A 380 -4.22 18.09 -0.50
N HIS A 381 -4.53 17.07 -1.31
CA HIS A 381 -5.48 17.18 -2.43
C HIS A 381 -6.88 17.64 -2.01
N GLN A 382 -7.39 17.17 -0.86
CA GLN A 382 -8.73 17.54 -0.37
C GLN A 382 -8.87 19.05 -0.10
N GLN A 383 -7.77 19.72 0.26
CA GLN A 383 -7.75 21.16 0.51
C GLN A 383 -7.40 21.93 -0.76
N ALA A 384 -6.44 21.42 -1.54
CA ALA A 384 -5.95 22.07 -2.75
C ALA A 384 -7.01 22.16 -3.85
N MET A 385 -7.76 21.08 -4.10
CA MET A 385 -8.78 21.00 -5.15
C MET A 385 -9.83 22.12 -5.07
N PRO A 386 -10.53 22.35 -3.94
CA PRO A 386 -11.50 23.44 -3.86
C PRO A 386 -10.87 24.84 -3.90
N VAL A 387 -9.62 25.03 -3.46
CA VAL A 387 -8.94 26.33 -3.53
C VAL A 387 -8.59 26.68 -4.98
N ALA A 388 -8.04 25.74 -5.74
CA ALA A 388 -7.78 25.91 -7.17
C ALA A 388 -9.08 26.19 -7.95
N LEU A 389 -10.11 25.37 -7.70
CA LEU A 389 -11.41 25.50 -8.37
C LEU A 389 -12.06 26.85 -8.10
N ALA A 390 -12.06 27.32 -6.84
CA ALA A 390 -12.64 28.60 -6.47
C ALA A 390 -11.88 29.79 -7.07
N TYR A 391 -10.55 29.72 -7.10
CA TYR A 391 -9.74 30.77 -7.72
C TYR A 391 -10.05 30.89 -9.21
N ASP A 392 -10.08 29.76 -9.92
CA ASP A 392 -10.20 29.72 -11.37
C ASP A 392 -11.64 29.99 -11.86
N TRP A 393 -12.64 29.29 -11.32
CA TRP A 393 -14.02 29.41 -11.79
C TRP A 393 -14.70 30.72 -11.38
N LEU A 394 -14.32 31.30 -10.24
CA LEU A 394 -14.92 32.51 -9.70
C LEU A 394 -14.00 33.73 -9.88
N TYR A 395 -13.00 33.64 -10.76
CA TYR A 395 -11.95 34.65 -10.94
C TYR A 395 -12.52 36.08 -11.06
N ASP A 396 -13.50 36.27 -11.93
CA ASP A 396 -14.13 37.58 -12.20
C ASP A 396 -15.02 38.10 -11.06
N GLN A 397 -15.45 37.22 -10.16
CA GLN A 397 -16.29 37.58 -9.02
C GLN A 397 -15.46 38.00 -7.79
N TRP A 398 -14.14 37.75 -7.81
CA TRP A 398 -13.25 38.11 -6.71
C TRP A 398 -12.74 39.55 -6.83
N THR A 399 -12.75 40.27 -5.71
CA THR A 399 -12.05 41.57 -5.63
C THR A 399 -10.55 41.39 -5.92
N PRO A 400 -9.86 42.42 -6.44
CA PRO A 400 -8.41 42.34 -6.71
C PRO A 400 -7.59 41.90 -5.48
N ARG A 401 -8.02 42.29 -4.26
CA ARG A 401 -7.39 41.87 -3.00
C ARG A 401 -7.61 40.39 -2.71
N GLN A 402 -8.83 39.88 -2.90
CA GLN A 402 -9.14 38.46 -2.71
C GLN A 402 -8.38 37.60 -3.73
N ARG A 403 -8.35 38.00 -5.01
CA ARG A 403 -7.58 37.31 -6.07
C ARG A 403 -6.12 37.12 -5.69
N ARG A 404 -5.42 38.20 -5.30
CA ARG A 404 -4.00 38.10 -4.88
C ARG A 404 -3.78 37.20 -3.65
N ARG A 405 -4.74 37.13 -2.72
CA ARG A 405 -4.64 36.26 -1.54
C ARG A 405 -4.90 34.80 -1.89
N LEU A 406 -5.92 34.53 -2.70
CA LEU A 406 -6.23 33.18 -3.18
C LEU A 406 -5.10 32.65 -4.07
N ARG A 407 -4.54 33.45 -4.98
CA ARG A 407 -3.39 33.05 -5.81
C ARG A 407 -2.23 32.52 -4.97
N ARG A 408 -1.83 33.27 -3.94
CA ARG A 408 -0.79 32.83 -2.99
C ARG A 408 -1.18 31.57 -2.22
N LYS A 409 -2.46 31.42 -1.87
CA LYS A 409 -2.97 30.20 -1.21
C LYS A 409 -2.95 28.99 -2.14
N VAL A 410 -3.26 29.15 -3.42
CA VAL A 410 -3.13 28.08 -4.43
C VAL A 410 -1.65 27.71 -4.60
N ALA A 411 -0.75 28.68 -4.68
CA ALA A 411 0.70 28.42 -4.76
C ALA A 411 1.22 27.66 -3.53
N GLU A 412 0.78 28.02 -2.32
CA GLU A 412 1.08 27.29 -1.08
C GLU A 412 0.64 25.82 -1.19
N MET A 413 -0.58 25.56 -1.67
CA MET A 413 -1.13 24.22 -1.87
C MET A 413 -0.36 23.42 -2.93
N ALA A 414 -0.01 24.05 -4.05
CA ALA A 414 0.78 23.43 -5.11
C ALA A 414 2.17 23.01 -4.61
N ASN A 415 2.86 23.90 -3.89
CA ASN A 415 4.17 23.61 -3.32
C ASN A 415 4.12 22.50 -2.27
N TYR A 416 3.07 22.46 -1.44
CA TYR A 416 2.84 21.34 -0.53
C TYR A 416 2.67 20.02 -1.28
N LEU A 417 1.88 19.99 -2.35
CA LEU A 417 1.67 18.80 -3.17
C LEU A 417 2.96 18.33 -3.86
N ILE A 418 3.76 19.26 -4.39
CA ILE A 418 5.09 18.95 -4.94
C ILE A 418 5.97 18.31 -3.87
N ASN A 419 6.01 18.86 -2.66
CA ASN A 419 6.78 18.28 -1.56
C ASN A 419 6.29 16.85 -1.22
N VAL A 420 4.99 16.63 -1.11
CA VAL A 420 4.41 15.30 -0.86
C VAL A 420 4.82 14.30 -1.95
N ILE A 421 4.69 14.67 -3.23
CA ILE A 421 5.01 13.77 -4.35
C ILE A 421 6.52 13.51 -4.42
N ARG A 422 7.34 14.55 -4.23
CA ARG A 422 8.80 14.49 -4.46
C ARG A 422 9.61 13.93 -3.31
N VAL A 423 9.28 14.31 -2.07
CA VAL A 423 10.13 14.05 -0.88
C VAL A 423 9.35 13.40 0.25
N GLY A 424 8.15 13.91 0.56
CA GLY A 424 7.40 13.47 1.74
C GLY A 424 6.89 12.04 1.64
N MET A 425 6.42 11.62 0.46
CA MET A 425 5.91 10.26 0.21
C MET A 425 6.49 9.60 -1.03
N GLU A 426 7.29 10.31 -1.84
CA GLU A 426 7.95 9.77 -3.05
C GLU A 426 6.97 9.01 -3.96
N LEU A 427 5.89 9.68 -4.36
CA LEU A 427 4.79 9.04 -5.09
C LEU A 427 5.19 8.73 -6.54
N SER A 428 5.33 7.44 -6.83
CA SER A 428 5.66 6.91 -8.16
C SER A 428 4.46 6.95 -9.13
N PRO A 429 4.69 7.24 -10.43
CA PRO A 429 3.69 7.04 -11.50
C PRO A 429 3.24 5.58 -11.70
N TYR A 430 3.93 4.60 -11.12
CA TYR A 430 3.52 3.20 -11.14
C TYR A 430 2.63 2.82 -9.95
N ASN A 431 2.21 3.77 -9.12
CA ASN A 431 1.45 3.49 -7.89
C ASN A 431 0.14 4.28 -7.78
N VAL A 432 -0.91 3.58 -7.33
CA VAL A 432 -2.26 4.09 -7.07
C VAL A 432 -2.28 5.38 -6.24
N TYR A 433 -1.35 5.56 -5.29
CA TYR A 433 -1.36 6.72 -4.40
C TYR A 433 -1.12 8.05 -5.10
N LEU A 434 -0.40 8.07 -6.23
CA LEU A 434 -0.26 9.27 -7.05
C LEU A 434 -1.60 9.69 -7.65
N TYR A 435 -2.37 8.71 -8.13
CA TYR A 435 -3.65 8.90 -8.82
C TYR A 435 -4.85 8.97 -7.88
N ASN A 436 -4.66 8.69 -6.59
CA ASN A 436 -5.64 8.97 -5.54
C ASN A 436 -5.69 10.48 -5.18
N SER A 437 -5.67 11.32 -6.21
CA SER A 437 -5.85 12.79 -6.26
C SER A 437 -4.65 13.74 -6.04
N PRO A 438 -3.45 13.37 -5.53
CA PRO A 438 -2.32 14.30 -5.48
C PRO A 438 -1.98 14.98 -6.81
N LEU A 439 -1.84 14.20 -7.89
CA LEU A 439 -1.46 14.74 -9.19
C LEU A 439 -2.56 15.60 -9.81
N GLN A 440 -3.83 15.18 -9.67
CA GLN A 440 -4.98 15.95 -10.15
C GLN A 440 -5.09 17.30 -9.43
N ALA A 441 -4.86 17.32 -8.11
CA ALA A 441 -4.88 18.54 -7.33
C ALA A 441 -3.71 19.47 -7.70
N LEU A 442 -2.51 18.92 -7.93
CA LEU A 442 -1.36 19.70 -8.35
C LEU A 442 -1.59 20.30 -9.73
N MET A 443 -2.09 19.50 -10.68
CA MET A 443 -2.44 19.95 -12.01
C MET A 443 -3.44 21.10 -11.97
N ALA A 444 -4.52 20.95 -11.20
CA ALA A 444 -5.51 22.00 -11.03
C ALA A 444 -4.89 23.28 -10.44
N CYS A 445 -4.05 23.16 -9.40
CA CYS A 445 -3.42 24.33 -8.77
C CYS A 445 -2.48 25.06 -9.72
N SER A 446 -1.54 24.36 -10.36
CA SER A 446 -0.53 24.99 -11.21
C SER A 446 -1.16 25.62 -12.45
N LEU A 447 -2.09 24.92 -13.12
CA LEU A 447 -2.80 25.47 -14.28
C LEU A 447 -3.64 26.68 -13.89
N ALA A 448 -4.29 26.65 -12.73
CA ALA A 448 -5.15 27.74 -12.29
C ALA A 448 -4.38 29.06 -12.09
N ILE A 449 -3.11 29.07 -11.68
CA ILE A 449 -2.38 30.33 -11.36
C ILE A 449 -1.27 30.72 -12.35
N TYR A 450 -0.98 29.89 -13.35
CA TYR A 450 0.13 30.14 -14.26
C TYR A 450 -0.09 31.41 -15.11
N GLY A 451 0.90 32.32 -15.10
CA GLY A 451 0.84 33.60 -15.79
C GLY A 451 0.16 34.74 -15.03
N ASP A 452 -0.51 34.48 -13.90
CA ASP A 452 -1.18 35.55 -13.11
C ASP A 452 -0.23 36.29 -12.18
N GLY A 453 0.93 35.72 -11.90
CA GLY A 453 1.93 36.25 -10.99
C GLY A 453 3.14 35.33 -10.86
N PRO A 454 4.24 35.82 -10.26
CA PRO A 454 5.49 35.06 -10.16
C PRO A 454 5.34 33.78 -9.31
N GLU A 455 4.34 33.72 -8.43
CA GLU A 455 4.12 32.56 -7.56
C GLU A 455 3.66 31.30 -8.32
N GLY A 456 3.18 31.44 -9.55
CA GLY A 456 2.71 30.33 -10.40
C GLY A 456 3.79 29.69 -11.27
N ASP A 457 4.97 30.31 -11.42
CA ASP A 457 6.03 29.85 -12.34
C ASP A 457 6.63 28.50 -11.89
N LEU A 458 7.14 28.43 -10.66
CA LEU A 458 7.78 27.21 -10.14
C LEU A 458 6.84 25.99 -10.12
N PRO A 459 5.58 26.10 -9.63
CA PRO A 459 4.65 24.97 -9.70
C PRO A 459 4.35 24.50 -11.13
N MET A 460 4.34 25.41 -12.11
CA MET A 460 4.08 25.05 -13.50
C MET A 460 5.28 24.39 -14.17
N ARG A 461 6.51 24.86 -13.90
CA ARG A 461 7.76 24.19 -14.34
C ARG A 461 7.79 22.74 -13.89
N TRP A 462 7.54 22.53 -12.60
CA TRP A 462 7.55 21.20 -12.02
C TRP A 462 6.42 20.31 -12.55
N LEU A 463 5.18 20.83 -12.62
CA LEU A 463 4.07 20.07 -13.20
C LEU A 463 4.36 19.64 -14.64
N THR A 464 4.88 20.55 -15.47
CA THR A 464 5.10 20.28 -16.89
C THR A 464 6.14 19.18 -17.08
N ASP A 465 7.27 19.25 -16.38
CA ASP A 465 8.28 18.18 -16.39
C ASP A 465 7.68 16.86 -15.90
N TYR A 466 7.05 16.87 -14.72
CA TYR A 466 6.51 15.66 -14.12
C TYR A 466 5.43 15.02 -14.98
N TRP A 467 4.54 15.81 -15.57
CA TRP A 467 3.49 15.32 -16.47
C TRP A 467 4.06 14.77 -17.78
N LYS A 468 4.83 15.58 -18.51
CA LYS A 468 5.26 15.27 -19.88
C LYS A 468 6.41 14.28 -19.95
N ASN A 469 7.37 14.39 -19.04
CA ASN A 469 8.63 13.65 -19.12
C ASN A 469 8.67 12.44 -18.17
N ARG A 470 7.72 12.33 -17.23
CA ARG A 470 7.73 11.24 -16.23
C ARG A 470 6.45 10.44 -16.22
N VAL A 471 5.29 11.08 -16.07
CA VAL A 471 4.00 10.38 -15.98
C VAL A 471 3.55 9.83 -17.34
N LEU A 472 3.53 10.66 -18.40
CA LEU A 472 3.07 10.21 -19.72
C LEU A 472 3.90 9.06 -20.30
N PRO A 473 5.25 9.05 -20.22
CA PRO A 473 6.04 7.89 -20.65
C PRO A 473 5.70 6.61 -19.90
N VAL A 474 5.40 6.68 -18.60
CA VAL A 474 4.94 5.52 -17.82
C VAL A 474 3.58 5.04 -18.29
N TRP A 475 2.66 5.96 -18.60
CA TRP A 475 1.37 5.58 -19.18
C TRP A 475 1.53 4.88 -20.52
N ARG A 476 2.38 5.40 -21.41
CA ARG A 476 2.67 4.76 -22.70
C ARG A 476 3.26 3.36 -22.55
N GLN A 477 4.13 3.15 -21.57
CA GLN A 477 4.70 1.83 -21.28
C GLN A 477 3.62 0.86 -20.78
N VAL A 478 2.90 1.23 -19.72
CA VAL A 478 1.95 0.33 -19.04
C VAL A 478 0.70 0.08 -19.88
N MET A 479 0.15 1.11 -20.51
CA MET A 479 -1.03 1.01 -21.37
C MET A 479 -0.68 0.42 -22.74
N GLY A 480 0.58 0.52 -23.19
CA GLY A 480 0.94 0.19 -24.56
C GLY A 480 0.06 0.91 -25.58
N SER A 481 -0.21 0.25 -26.70
CA SER A 481 -1.10 0.76 -27.75
C SER A 481 -2.56 0.39 -27.50
N ASN A 482 -2.81 -0.69 -26.76
CA ASN A 482 -4.16 -1.27 -26.61
C ASN A 482 -4.82 -0.98 -25.26
N GLY A 483 -4.16 -0.22 -24.39
CA GLY A 483 -4.66 0.17 -23.07
C GLY A 483 -4.31 -0.82 -21.96
N GLY A 484 -4.95 -0.62 -20.81
CA GLY A 484 -4.77 -1.45 -19.62
C GLY A 484 -4.08 -0.71 -18.47
N TRP A 485 -4.09 -1.33 -17.29
CA TRP A 485 -3.33 -0.87 -16.14
C TRP A 485 -2.97 -2.04 -15.21
N HIS A 486 -1.79 -1.99 -14.60
CA HIS A 486 -1.15 -3.14 -13.93
C HIS A 486 -1.66 -3.44 -12.53
N GLU A 487 -2.32 -2.49 -11.86
CA GLU A 487 -2.76 -2.63 -10.46
C GLU A 487 -4.03 -3.49 -10.25
N GLY A 488 -4.30 -4.41 -11.18
CA GLY A 488 -5.22 -5.51 -10.95
C GLY A 488 -6.73 -5.18 -11.01
N GLY A 489 -7.52 -5.90 -10.21
CA GLY A 489 -8.97 -5.89 -10.19
C GLY A 489 -9.60 -4.70 -9.44
N GLU A 490 -9.01 -4.33 -8.30
CA GLU A 490 -9.63 -3.36 -7.38
C GLU A 490 -9.12 -1.93 -7.58
N TYR A 491 -7.80 -1.78 -7.64
CA TYR A 491 -7.14 -0.48 -7.54
C TYR A 491 -7.35 0.43 -8.74
N ILE A 492 -7.82 -0.09 -9.86
CA ILE A 492 -8.18 0.69 -11.05
C ILE A 492 -9.22 1.77 -10.73
N GLY A 493 -10.25 1.45 -9.95
CA GLY A 493 -11.35 2.40 -9.64
C GLY A 493 -10.98 3.51 -8.66
N ILE A 494 -9.93 3.31 -7.86
CA ILE A 494 -9.45 4.27 -6.85
C ILE A 494 -8.11 4.92 -7.19
N GLY A 495 -7.40 4.41 -8.20
CA GLY A 495 -6.16 4.93 -8.76
C GLY A 495 -6.37 5.57 -10.13
N ILE A 496 -5.76 4.99 -11.17
CA ILE A 496 -5.72 5.54 -12.54
C ILE A 496 -7.10 5.91 -13.10
N GLY A 497 -8.16 5.18 -12.70
CA GLY A 497 -9.54 5.42 -13.12
C GLY A 497 -10.15 6.73 -12.61
N ARG A 498 -9.39 7.52 -11.85
CA ARG A 498 -9.73 8.89 -11.41
C ARG A 498 -8.82 9.95 -12.04
N ALA A 499 -7.91 9.55 -12.92
CA ALA A 499 -6.88 10.39 -13.49
C ALA A 499 -6.88 10.37 -15.03
N VAL A 500 -7.20 9.21 -15.62
CA VAL A 500 -7.07 8.94 -17.06
C VAL A 500 -7.91 9.86 -17.95
N TYR A 501 -9.02 10.42 -17.45
CA TYR A 501 -9.73 11.51 -18.12
C TYR A 501 -9.34 12.87 -17.56
N ARG A 502 -9.33 13.00 -16.23
CA ARG A 502 -9.24 14.32 -15.57
C ARG A 502 -7.95 15.05 -15.88
N LEU A 503 -6.82 14.34 -15.90
CA LEU A 503 -5.52 14.96 -16.18
C LEU A 503 -5.45 15.45 -17.64
N PRO A 504 -5.70 14.60 -18.67
CA PRO A 504 -5.80 15.07 -20.05
C PRO A 504 -6.82 16.19 -20.27
N ALA A 505 -8.00 16.12 -19.65
CA ALA A 505 -9.05 17.13 -19.81
C ALA A 505 -8.62 18.49 -19.24
N MET A 506 -8.01 18.52 -18.04
CA MET A 506 -7.47 19.75 -17.47
C MET A 506 -6.32 20.31 -18.29
N TRP A 507 -5.41 19.44 -18.74
CA TRP A 507 -4.29 19.83 -19.59
C TRP A 507 -4.79 20.45 -20.90
N ARG A 508 -5.66 19.75 -21.64
CA ARG A 508 -6.26 20.21 -22.90
C ARG A 508 -6.97 21.55 -22.74
N ALA A 509 -7.76 21.73 -21.68
CA ALA A 509 -8.49 22.97 -21.45
C ALA A 509 -7.57 24.19 -21.23
N ALA A 510 -6.37 23.97 -20.69
CA ALA A 510 -5.41 25.05 -20.41
C ALA A 510 -4.37 25.24 -21.52
N THR A 511 -3.98 24.19 -22.24
CA THR A 511 -2.86 24.22 -23.21
C THR A 511 -3.26 24.02 -24.67
N GLY A 512 -4.48 23.55 -24.93
CA GLY A 512 -4.94 23.12 -26.25
C GLY A 512 -4.37 21.78 -26.73
N GLU A 513 -3.47 21.14 -25.97
CA GLU A 513 -2.91 19.84 -26.37
C GLU A 513 -3.92 18.70 -26.14
N ASP A 514 -4.26 17.98 -27.20
CA ASP A 514 -5.27 16.92 -27.18
C ASP A 514 -4.68 15.52 -27.05
N LEU A 515 -4.46 15.11 -25.79
CA LEU A 515 -3.90 13.80 -25.46
C LEU A 515 -4.88 12.65 -25.71
N PHE A 516 -6.20 12.91 -25.77
CA PHE A 516 -7.17 11.88 -26.11
C PHE A 516 -7.01 11.39 -27.56
N ARG A 517 -6.52 12.28 -28.44
CA ARG A 517 -6.20 11.96 -29.83
C ARG A 517 -4.80 11.38 -29.99
N SER A 518 -3.81 11.87 -29.24
CA SER A 518 -2.41 11.47 -29.44
C SER A 518 -1.99 10.21 -28.66
N GLU A 519 -2.67 9.87 -27.57
CA GLU A 519 -2.30 8.74 -26.70
C GLU A 519 -3.29 7.56 -26.87
N PRO A 520 -2.99 6.56 -27.72
CA PRO A 520 -3.92 5.45 -27.99
C PRO A 520 -4.23 4.60 -26.75
N GLY A 521 -3.31 4.54 -25.78
CA GLY A 521 -3.52 3.85 -24.51
C GLY A 521 -4.72 4.38 -23.71
N ILE A 522 -5.06 5.67 -23.84
CA ILE A 522 -6.24 6.26 -23.16
C ILE A 522 -7.53 5.70 -23.76
N ARG A 523 -7.63 5.61 -25.09
CA ARG A 523 -8.75 4.95 -25.77
C ARG A 523 -8.80 3.46 -25.44
N GLY A 524 -7.65 2.78 -25.44
CA GLY A 524 -7.54 1.37 -25.10
C GLY A 524 -7.95 1.08 -23.65
N PHE A 525 -7.78 2.03 -22.72
CA PHE A 525 -8.21 1.88 -21.34
C PHE A 525 -9.73 1.64 -21.24
N LEU A 526 -10.56 2.22 -22.11
CA LEU A 526 -11.99 1.90 -22.18
C LEU A 526 -12.24 0.44 -22.58
N ASP A 527 -11.51 -0.05 -23.58
CA ASP A 527 -11.59 -1.46 -23.98
C ASP A 527 -11.19 -2.34 -22.78
N PHE A 528 -10.13 -1.98 -22.06
CA PHE A 528 -9.74 -2.69 -20.84
C PHE A 528 -10.87 -2.79 -19.82
N LEU A 529 -11.65 -1.72 -19.60
CA LEU A 529 -12.81 -1.75 -18.69
C LEU A 529 -13.91 -2.71 -19.16
N ILE A 530 -14.13 -2.82 -20.47
CA ILE A 530 -15.09 -3.77 -21.03
C ILE A 530 -14.57 -5.21 -20.88
N TYR A 531 -13.36 -5.49 -21.38
CA TYR A 531 -12.82 -6.85 -21.44
C TYR A 531 -12.45 -7.43 -20.08
N ARG A 532 -12.14 -6.60 -19.07
CA ARG A 532 -11.92 -7.09 -17.70
C ARG A 532 -13.20 -7.55 -17.00
N THR A 533 -14.38 -7.26 -17.57
CA THR A 533 -15.67 -7.63 -17.00
C THR A 533 -16.03 -9.06 -17.41
N ARG A 534 -16.19 -9.94 -16.41
CA ARG A 534 -16.60 -11.34 -16.58
C ARG A 534 -18.06 -11.46 -17.00
N PRO A 535 -18.49 -12.64 -17.50
CA PRO A 535 -19.90 -12.92 -17.82
C PRO A 535 -20.89 -12.69 -16.65
N ASP A 536 -20.43 -12.78 -15.40
CA ASP A 536 -21.25 -12.55 -14.21
C ASP A 536 -21.31 -11.08 -13.76
N GLY A 537 -20.77 -10.16 -14.56
CA GLY A 537 -20.77 -8.71 -14.33
C GLY A 537 -19.69 -8.21 -13.36
N THR A 538 -18.81 -9.08 -12.86
CA THR A 538 -17.72 -8.71 -11.95
C THR A 538 -16.37 -8.63 -12.67
N HIS A 539 -15.35 -8.01 -12.09
CA HIS A 539 -14.04 -7.81 -12.74
C HIS A 539 -13.08 -8.98 -12.52
N MET A 540 -12.28 -9.37 -13.50
CA MET A 540 -11.20 -10.35 -13.38
C MET A 540 -10.33 -10.21 -12.09
N ARG A 541 -9.83 -11.33 -11.58
CA ARG A 541 -9.19 -11.45 -10.24
C ARG A 541 -7.66 -11.34 -10.33
N TRP A 542 -7.16 -10.30 -11.00
CA TRP A 542 -5.72 -10.07 -11.09
C TRP A 542 -5.25 -9.11 -9.99
N GLY A 543 -4.06 -9.36 -9.44
CA GLY A 543 -3.41 -8.50 -8.44
C GLY A 543 -4.19 -8.39 -7.12
N ASP A 544 -3.79 -7.43 -6.29
CA ASP A 544 -4.46 -7.22 -5.00
C ASP A 544 -5.91 -6.78 -5.21
N GLY A 545 -6.84 -7.52 -4.61
CA GLY A 545 -8.25 -7.16 -4.66
C GLY A 545 -9.15 -7.96 -3.73
N ALA A 546 -10.11 -7.26 -3.18
CA ALA A 546 -11.26 -7.76 -2.44
C ALA A 546 -12.57 -7.21 -3.04
N PHE A 547 -12.55 -6.08 -3.76
CA PHE A 547 -13.72 -5.47 -4.39
C PHE A 547 -13.61 -5.50 -5.92
N PHE A 548 -14.36 -6.40 -6.56
CA PHE A 548 -14.28 -6.69 -7.99
C PHE A 548 -15.49 -6.13 -8.77
N ASP A 549 -16.01 -4.99 -8.33
CA ASP A 549 -17.15 -4.29 -8.93
C ASP A 549 -17.05 -2.76 -8.72
N ASN A 550 -15.87 -2.27 -8.31
CA ASN A 550 -15.65 -0.85 -8.11
C ASN A 550 -15.84 -0.08 -9.42
N GLU A 551 -16.74 0.91 -9.40
CA GLU A 551 -16.91 1.82 -10.52
C GLU A 551 -15.61 2.58 -10.82
N VAL A 552 -15.38 2.88 -12.10
CA VAL A 552 -14.29 3.71 -12.58
C VAL A 552 -14.86 5.09 -12.92
N PRO A 553 -14.58 6.13 -12.11
CA PRO A 553 -15.19 7.45 -12.31
C PRO A 553 -14.96 8.05 -13.68
N ASP A 554 -13.78 7.84 -14.26
CA ASP A 554 -13.41 8.39 -15.57
C ASP A 554 -13.93 7.54 -16.75
N ARG A 555 -14.70 6.46 -16.51
CA ARG A 555 -15.31 5.63 -17.58
C ARG A 555 -16.29 6.43 -18.43
N LEU A 556 -17.30 7.05 -17.79
CA LEU A 556 -18.35 7.79 -18.48
C LEU A 556 -17.82 8.96 -19.33
N PRO A 557 -16.96 9.86 -18.82
CA PRO A 557 -16.48 10.97 -19.63
C PRO A 557 -15.60 10.49 -20.80
N LEU A 558 -14.80 9.42 -20.63
CA LEU A 558 -14.07 8.81 -21.75
C LEU A 558 -15.03 8.18 -22.78
N ALA A 559 -16.08 7.49 -22.33
CA ALA A 559 -17.05 6.89 -23.23
C ALA A 559 -17.77 7.96 -24.07
N ILE A 560 -18.07 9.12 -23.50
CA ILE A 560 -18.60 10.27 -24.25
C ILE A 560 -17.54 10.83 -25.21
N GLU A 561 -16.32 11.05 -24.75
CA GLU A 561 -15.19 11.58 -25.56
C GLU A 561 -14.97 10.75 -26.83
N TYR A 562 -15.07 9.43 -26.73
CA TYR A 562 -14.85 8.51 -27.85
C TYR A 562 -16.13 7.99 -28.52
N GLY A 563 -17.32 8.45 -28.10
CA GLY A 563 -18.59 7.97 -28.63
C GLY A 563 -18.81 6.45 -28.43
N ASP A 564 -18.29 5.88 -27.33
CA ASP A 564 -18.28 4.45 -27.09
C ASP A 564 -19.53 4.00 -26.31
N ALA A 565 -20.58 3.59 -27.02
CA ALA A 565 -21.84 3.15 -26.44
C ALA A 565 -21.73 1.92 -25.53
N ALA A 566 -20.81 0.99 -25.83
CA ALA A 566 -20.59 -0.21 -25.02
C ALA A 566 -19.95 0.14 -23.67
N ALA A 567 -18.92 0.99 -23.67
CA ALA A 567 -18.30 1.48 -22.45
C ALA A 567 -19.25 2.38 -21.66
N TYR A 568 -20.10 3.17 -22.33
CA TYR A 568 -21.10 4.03 -21.70
C TYR A 568 -22.15 3.23 -20.94
N SER A 569 -22.65 2.16 -21.57
CA SER A 569 -23.73 1.30 -21.06
C SER A 569 -23.24 0.17 -20.16
N LEU A 570 -21.92 0.05 -19.93
CA LEU A 570 -21.32 -0.97 -19.09
C LEU A 570 -21.86 -0.87 -17.65
N GLY A 571 -22.57 -1.92 -17.20
CA GLY A 571 -23.23 -1.98 -15.90
C GLY A 571 -24.61 -1.30 -15.85
N GLY A 572 -25.14 -0.89 -17.00
CA GLY A 572 -26.42 -0.21 -17.17
C GLY A 572 -26.27 1.24 -17.62
N CYS A 573 -27.32 1.78 -18.25
CA CYS A 573 -27.30 3.16 -18.74
C CYS A 573 -27.33 4.16 -17.58
N PRO A 574 -26.45 5.18 -17.59
CA PRO A 574 -26.47 6.23 -16.59
C PRO A 574 -27.70 7.13 -16.78
N LYS A 575 -28.15 7.77 -15.70
CA LYS A 575 -29.23 8.76 -15.78
C LYS A 575 -28.74 10.01 -16.51
N PRO A 576 -29.53 10.63 -17.41
CA PRO A 576 -29.15 11.85 -18.11
C PRO A 576 -29.04 13.06 -17.16
N GLY A 577 -28.39 14.13 -17.63
CA GLY A 577 -28.27 15.41 -16.92
C GLY A 577 -27.27 15.39 -15.75
N ARG A 578 -26.29 14.48 -15.74
CA ARG A 578 -25.29 14.36 -14.68
C ARG A 578 -23.88 14.65 -15.21
N PRO A 579 -23.09 15.51 -14.56
CA PRO A 579 -21.70 15.68 -14.96
C PRO A 579 -20.90 14.42 -14.70
N THR A 580 -20.01 14.11 -15.63
CA THR A 580 -19.30 12.81 -15.68
C THR A 580 -17.90 12.85 -15.08
N ALA A 581 -17.32 14.04 -14.85
CA ALA A 581 -15.99 14.19 -14.27
C ALA A 581 -15.85 15.44 -13.38
N TRP A 582 -14.79 15.43 -12.57
CA TRP A 582 -14.26 16.60 -11.88
C TRP A 582 -13.03 17.13 -12.64
N PRO A 583 -12.79 18.46 -12.74
CA PRO A 583 -13.61 19.54 -12.19
C PRO A 583 -14.92 19.73 -12.97
N TRP A 584 -14.94 19.38 -14.25
CA TRP A 584 -16.14 19.23 -15.06
C TRP A 584 -15.92 18.19 -16.15
N GLY A 585 -16.98 17.48 -16.53
CA GLY A 585 -17.05 16.61 -17.70
C GLY A 585 -18.42 16.74 -18.35
N PRO A 586 -18.59 16.33 -19.61
CA PRO A 586 -19.84 16.46 -20.34
C PRO A 586 -21.00 15.81 -19.57
N LEU A 587 -22.20 16.36 -19.73
CA LEU A 587 -23.40 15.78 -19.14
C LEU A 587 -23.71 14.41 -19.77
N THR A 588 -24.15 13.48 -18.94
CA THR A 588 -24.77 12.23 -19.41
C THR A 588 -26.03 12.54 -20.22
N SER A 589 -26.26 11.76 -21.28
CA SER A 589 -27.44 11.79 -22.12
C SER A 589 -27.86 10.35 -22.47
N ASP A 590 -29.05 10.18 -23.05
CA ASP A 590 -29.49 8.86 -23.53
C ASP A 590 -28.91 8.53 -24.92
N SER A 591 -28.17 9.45 -25.56
CA SER A 591 -27.73 9.29 -26.95
C SER A 591 -26.70 8.18 -27.17
N LEU A 592 -25.98 7.77 -26.11
CA LEU A 592 -25.02 6.65 -26.14
C LEU A 592 -25.51 5.43 -25.35
N CYS A 593 -26.74 5.47 -24.83
CA CYS A 593 -27.32 4.33 -24.10
C CYS A 593 -27.70 3.23 -25.10
N ASP A 594 -26.89 2.18 -25.12
CA ASP A 594 -27.11 0.95 -25.86
C ASP A 594 -26.48 -0.23 -25.09
N PRO A 595 -27.26 -0.95 -24.26
CA PRO A 595 -26.80 -2.12 -23.53
C PRO A 595 -26.28 -3.26 -24.44
N GLU A 596 -26.74 -3.33 -25.69
CA GLU A 596 -26.40 -4.40 -26.64
C GLU A 596 -25.13 -4.08 -27.44
N ALA A 597 -24.63 -2.84 -27.40
CA ALA A 597 -23.41 -2.42 -28.08
C ALA A 597 -22.18 -3.27 -27.71
N VAL A 598 -22.20 -3.92 -26.54
CA VAL A 598 -21.13 -4.84 -26.13
C VAL A 598 -21.09 -6.10 -26.99
N LEU A 599 -22.21 -6.57 -27.53
CA LEU A 599 -22.30 -7.80 -28.35
C LEU A 599 -21.50 -7.68 -29.66
N ALA A 600 -21.33 -6.46 -30.18
CA ALA A 600 -20.55 -6.19 -31.38
C ALA A 600 -19.03 -6.14 -31.13
N ARG A 601 -18.57 -6.23 -29.87
CA ARG A 601 -17.14 -6.17 -29.56
C ARG A 601 -16.43 -7.44 -30.00
N PRO A 602 -15.17 -7.34 -30.47
CA PRO A 602 -14.35 -8.52 -30.73
C PRO A 602 -14.32 -9.47 -29.52
N LEU A 603 -14.06 -10.74 -29.79
CA LEU A 603 -14.03 -11.77 -28.76
C LEU A 603 -12.64 -11.97 -28.16
N GLN A 604 -11.73 -11.03 -28.42
CA GLN A 604 -10.40 -11.02 -27.86
C GLN A 604 -9.85 -9.61 -27.78
N LYS A 605 -8.94 -9.42 -26.84
CA LYS A 605 -8.10 -8.23 -26.77
C LYS A 605 -6.75 -8.60 -26.16
N HIS A 606 -5.67 -8.13 -26.78
CA HIS A 606 -4.33 -8.18 -26.23
C HIS A 606 -3.94 -6.79 -25.74
N PHE A 607 -3.81 -6.64 -24.42
CA PHE A 607 -3.27 -5.45 -23.76
C PHE A 607 -1.75 -5.59 -23.72
N ASP A 608 -1.12 -5.07 -24.77
CA ASP A 608 0.29 -5.26 -25.12
C ASP A 608 1.25 -4.76 -24.04
N GLY A 609 0.98 -3.60 -23.44
CA GLY A 609 1.79 -3.09 -22.32
C GLY A 609 1.77 -4.02 -21.10
N LEU A 610 0.65 -4.69 -20.83
CA LEU A 610 0.54 -5.62 -19.70
C LEU A 610 0.98 -7.05 -20.02
N GLY A 611 1.11 -7.38 -21.31
CA GLY A 611 1.15 -8.78 -21.77
C GLY A 611 -0.10 -9.57 -21.36
N LEU A 612 -1.28 -8.92 -21.32
CA LEU A 612 -2.55 -9.54 -20.91
C LEU A 612 -3.44 -9.81 -22.12
N VAL A 613 -3.77 -11.08 -22.34
CA VAL A 613 -4.76 -11.53 -23.33
C VAL A 613 -6.07 -11.84 -22.63
N VAL A 614 -7.16 -11.28 -23.13
CA VAL A 614 -8.53 -11.68 -22.79
C VAL A 614 -9.16 -12.30 -24.02
N ALA A 615 -9.80 -13.45 -23.87
CA ALA A 615 -10.52 -14.13 -24.94
C ALA A 615 -11.87 -14.66 -24.45
N ARG A 616 -12.86 -14.67 -25.34
CA ARG A 616 -14.24 -15.07 -25.04
C ARG A 616 -14.83 -15.96 -26.13
N SER A 617 -15.85 -16.76 -25.83
CA SER A 617 -16.74 -17.35 -26.85
C SER A 617 -17.85 -16.40 -27.28
N GLY A 618 -18.17 -15.41 -26.43
CA GLY A 618 -19.25 -14.44 -26.61
C GLY A 618 -19.33 -13.46 -25.42
N TRP A 619 -20.41 -12.68 -25.37
CA TRP A 619 -20.64 -11.66 -24.33
C TRP A 619 -21.81 -12.00 -23.39
N GLY A 620 -22.47 -13.14 -23.60
CA GLY A 620 -23.54 -13.64 -22.75
C GLY A 620 -23.04 -14.26 -21.43
N PRO A 621 -23.96 -14.59 -20.51
CA PRO A 621 -23.65 -15.07 -19.16
C PRO A 621 -23.07 -16.51 -19.13
N GLU A 622 -23.32 -17.30 -20.18
CA GLU A 622 -22.86 -18.70 -20.32
C GLU A 622 -21.54 -18.82 -21.09
N ASP A 623 -21.04 -17.71 -21.63
CA ASP A 623 -19.88 -17.71 -22.50
C ASP A 623 -18.58 -17.99 -21.74
N THR A 624 -17.68 -18.70 -22.41
CA THR A 624 -16.31 -18.89 -21.95
C THR A 624 -15.62 -17.54 -21.90
N TYR A 625 -14.91 -17.28 -20.81
CA TYR A 625 -14.08 -16.12 -20.58
C TYR A 625 -12.73 -16.57 -20.04
N LEU A 626 -11.68 -16.27 -20.80
CA LEU A 626 -10.30 -16.67 -20.54
C LEU A 626 -9.44 -15.42 -20.40
N THR A 627 -8.56 -15.40 -19.42
CA THR A 627 -7.50 -14.39 -19.31
C THR A 627 -6.15 -15.10 -19.23
N PHE A 628 -5.13 -14.59 -19.91
CA PHE A 628 -3.74 -15.08 -19.85
C PHE A 628 -2.78 -13.90 -19.73
N LYS A 629 -1.84 -13.94 -18.79
CA LYS A 629 -0.94 -12.82 -18.51
C LYS A 629 0.52 -13.26 -18.61
N ALA A 630 1.33 -12.59 -19.42
CA ALA A 630 2.78 -12.78 -19.49
C ALA A 630 3.46 -11.48 -19.96
N GLY A 631 3.91 -10.68 -19.01
CA GLY A 631 4.54 -9.38 -19.27
C GLY A 631 5.47 -8.92 -18.15
N ASP A 632 5.76 -7.64 -18.14
CA ASP A 632 6.57 -6.98 -17.11
C ASP A 632 5.82 -6.86 -15.78
N ASN A 633 6.58 -6.83 -14.68
CA ASN A 633 6.07 -6.44 -13.38
C ASN A 633 6.31 -4.94 -13.18
N TYR A 634 5.24 -4.19 -12.98
CA TYR A 634 5.27 -2.73 -12.83
C TYR A 634 5.19 -2.27 -11.38
N TRP A 635 5.67 -3.08 -10.43
CA TRP A 635 5.59 -2.80 -9.00
C TRP A 635 4.14 -2.73 -8.48
N SER A 636 3.95 -2.11 -7.31
CA SER A 636 2.66 -1.86 -6.67
C SER A 636 1.87 -3.16 -6.38
N HIS A 637 0.59 -3.20 -6.74
CA HIS A 637 -0.39 -4.26 -6.46
C HIS A 637 -0.37 -5.43 -7.48
N SER A 638 0.69 -5.55 -8.28
CA SER A 638 0.89 -6.66 -9.22
C SER A 638 1.42 -7.89 -8.49
N HIS A 639 0.92 -9.10 -8.79
CA HIS A 639 1.38 -10.35 -8.19
C HIS A 639 2.57 -11.01 -8.93
N LEU A 640 3.07 -12.13 -8.40
CA LEU A 640 4.10 -12.98 -9.00
C LEU A 640 3.47 -14.08 -9.88
N ASP A 641 2.74 -13.64 -10.90
CA ASP A 641 1.71 -14.39 -11.64
C ASP A 641 1.98 -14.51 -13.15
N GLN A 642 3.20 -14.24 -13.61
CA GLN A 642 3.51 -14.26 -15.04
C GLN A 642 3.42 -15.66 -15.63
N GLY A 643 2.69 -15.82 -16.72
CA GLY A 643 2.32 -17.10 -17.30
C GLY A 643 1.00 -17.67 -16.78
N SER A 644 0.37 -17.07 -15.77
CA SER A 644 -0.91 -17.54 -15.22
C SER A 644 -2.07 -17.28 -16.20
N PHE A 645 -3.14 -18.06 -16.04
CA PHE A 645 -4.41 -17.85 -16.74
C PHE A 645 -5.60 -18.08 -15.80
N THR A 646 -6.77 -17.56 -16.14
CA THR A 646 -8.05 -17.88 -15.47
C THR A 646 -9.10 -18.28 -16.50
N LEU A 647 -9.97 -19.21 -16.15
CA LEU A 647 -11.01 -19.74 -17.03
C LEU A 647 -12.37 -19.70 -16.33
N PHE A 648 -13.32 -19.04 -16.96
CA PHE A 648 -14.70 -18.94 -16.51
C PHE A 648 -15.62 -19.48 -17.59
N ARG A 649 -16.54 -20.39 -17.24
CA ARG A 649 -17.66 -20.79 -18.09
C ARG A 649 -18.78 -21.27 -17.19
N GLY A 650 -19.87 -20.51 -17.13
CA GLY A 650 -20.94 -20.67 -16.16
C GLY A 650 -20.56 -20.44 -14.68
N GLY A 651 -19.26 -20.49 -14.37
CA GLY A 651 -18.67 -20.09 -13.10
C GLY A 651 -17.15 -20.06 -13.21
N PRO A 652 -16.45 -19.61 -12.17
CA PRO A 652 -14.99 -19.60 -12.13
C PRO A 652 -14.43 -21.03 -12.02
N LEU A 653 -13.95 -21.59 -13.14
CA LEU A 653 -13.48 -22.98 -13.26
C LEU A 653 -12.00 -23.12 -12.90
N ILE A 654 -11.16 -22.24 -13.47
CA ILE A 654 -9.75 -22.06 -13.12
C ILE A 654 -9.58 -20.64 -12.60
N ILE A 655 -9.13 -20.48 -11.36
CA ILE A 655 -9.20 -19.21 -10.63
C ILE A 655 -7.82 -18.65 -10.30
N ASP A 656 -7.75 -17.35 -10.04
CA ASP A 656 -6.63 -16.75 -9.32
C ASP A 656 -6.91 -16.88 -7.81
N SER A 657 -6.03 -17.60 -7.08
CA SER A 657 -6.30 -18.06 -5.72
C SER A 657 -5.84 -17.06 -4.65
N GLY A 658 -6.41 -17.19 -3.46
CA GLY A 658 -6.05 -16.38 -2.30
C GLY A 658 -6.93 -15.15 -2.10
N TYR A 659 -6.66 -14.44 -1.01
CA TYR A 659 -7.48 -13.35 -0.51
C TYR A 659 -6.63 -12.14 -0.14
N TYR A 660 -6.96 -10.98 -0.70
CA TYR A 660 -6.36 -9.73 -0.28
C TYR A 660 -6.84 -9.31 1.13
N GLY A 661 -6.07 -9.71 2.16
CA GLY A 661 -6.30 -9.35 3.57
C GLY A 661 -5.61 -10.30 4.55
N PRO A 662 -5.66 -10.09 5.90
CA PRO A 662 -6.28 -9.01 6.68
C PRO A 662 -5.88 -7.56 6.38
N HIS A 663 -4.66 -7.38 5.89
CA HIS A 663 -4.05 -6.10 5.53
C HIS A 663 -2.92 -6.40 4.55
N TYR A 664 -2.52 -5.39 3.78
CA TYR A 664 -1.36 -5.48 2.91
C TYR A 664 -0.11 -5.90 3.68
N GLY A 665 0.61 -6.90 3.18
CA GLY A 665 1.82 -7.43 3.84
C GLY A 665 1.54 -8.45 4.95
N SER A 666 0.30 -8.90 5.15
CA SER A 666 -0.01 -9.99 6.09
C SER A 666 0.65 -11.32 5.72
N ASP A 667 0.61 -12.32 6.61
CA ASP A 667 1.20 -13.65 6.35
C ASP A 667 0.56 -14.36 5.16
N HIS A 668 -0.76 -14.32 5.02
CA HIS A 668 -1.43 -14.86 3.85
C HIS A 668 -1.00 -14.18 2.56
N HIS A 669 -0.94 -12.84 2.59
CA HIS A 669 -0.52 -12.06 1.44
C HIS A 669 0.89 -12.45 0.99
N MET A 670 1.87 -12.42 1.90
CA MET A 670 3.28 -12.62 1.55
C MET A 670 3.69 -14.09 1.34
N ASN A 671 2.94 -15.06 1.85
CA ASN A 671 3.29 -16.48 1.73
C ASN A 671 2.37 -17.28 0.80
N TYR A 672 1.25 -16.71 0.37
CA TYR A 672 0.30 -17.38 -0.51
C TYR A 672 -0.19 -16.46 -1.63
N SER A 673 -1.07 -15.49 -1.37
CA SER A 673 -1.80 -14.81 -2.45
C SER A 673 -0.90 -13.98 -3.39
N TYR A 674 0.19 -13.41 -2.87
CA TYR A 674 1.15 -12.66 -3.69
C TYR A 674 2.14 -13.61 -4.41
N GLN A 675 2.28 -14.85 -3.94
CA GLN A 675 3.28 -15.82 -4.40
C GLN A 675 2.76 -16.65 -5.58
N THR A 676 3.66 -17.16 -6.41
CA THR A 676 3.33 -17.91 -7.62
C THR A 676 2.48 -19.15 -7.35
N ILE A 677 2.65 -19.80 -6.19
CA ILE A 677 1.84 -20.95 -5.75
C ILE A 677 0.32 -20.73 -5.67
N ALA A 678 -0.15 -19.47 -5.70
CA ALA A 678 -1.57 -19.14 -5.78
C ALA A 678 -2.11 -19.01 -7.21
N HIS A 679 -1.27 -19.17 -8.23
CA HIS A 679 -1.58 -18.84 -9.61
C HIS A 679 -1.39 -20.06 -10.54
N ASN A 680 -2.07 -20.08 -11.68
CA ASN A 680 -2.13 -21.24 -12.58
C ASN A 680 -0.92 -21.32 -13.50
N VAL A 681 0.26 -21.51 -12.92
CA VAL A 681 1.56 -21.53 -13.59
C VAL A 681 2.48 -22.58 -12.96
N LEU A 682 3.61 -22.85 -13.59
CA LEU A 682 4.58 -23.83 -13.11
C LEU A 682 5.42 -23.30 -11.93
N THR A 683 5.69 -24.12 -10.92
CA THR A 683 6.70 -23.84 -9.88
C THR A 683 7.87 -24.81 -10.01
N VAL A 684 9.09 -24.35 -9.71
CA VAL A 684 10.31 -25.15 -9.61
C VAL A 684 10.92 -24.92 -8.24
N THR A 685 10.89 -25.95 -7.39
CA THR A 685 11.34 -25.84 -6.00
C THR A 685 12.77 -26.32 -5.87
N ASP A 686 13.65 -25.39 -5.48
CA ASP A 686 14.99 -25.69 -5.00
C ASP A 686 14.94 -25.67 -3.46
N PRO A 687 15.23 -26.78 -2.77
CA PRO A 687 15.23 -26.83 -1.31
C PRO A 687 16.16 -25.80 -0.65
N ALA A 688 17.21 -25.34 -1.35
CA ALA A 688 18.14 -24.34 -0.84
C ALA A 688 17.63 -22.88 -0.98
N ASP A 689 16.45 -22.65 -1.55
CA ASP A 689 15.83 -21.32 -1.63
C ASP A 689 15.05 -20.97 -0.35
N ASP A 690 15.76 -20.92 0.77
CA ASP A 690 15.23 -20.78 2.13
C ASP A 690 15.47 -19.39 2.75
N ARG A 691 16.03 -18.45 1.97
CA ARG A 691 16.46 -17.17 2.49
C ARG A 691 15.28 -16.33 3.00
N PRO A 692 15.31 -15.84 4.26
CA PRO A 692 14.24 -15.02 4.81
C PRO A 692 14.26 -13.61 4.23
N MET A 693 13.10 -12.94 4.26
CA MET A 693 12.98 -11.55 3.84
C MET A 693 13.75 -10.66 4.80
N PRO A 694 14.67 -9.82 4.29
CA PRO A 694 15.36 -8.84 5.11
C PRO A 694 14.36 -7.92 5.81
N PRO A 695 14.64 -7.50 7.04
CA PRO A 695 13.74 -6.63 7.76
C PRO A 695 13.72 -5.23 7.14
N ARG A 696 12.53 -4.61 7.05
CA ARG A 696 12.38 -3.23 6.56
C ARG A 696 13.05 -2.17 7.46
N LYS A 697 13.28 -2.51 8.72
CA LYS A 697 14.00 -1.69 9.71
C LYS A 697 15.00 -2.59 10.42
N ALA A 698 16.20 -2.08 10.69
CA ALA A 698 17.31 -2.87 11.24
C ALA A 698 17.01 -3.51 12.61
N ASP A 699 16.01 -3.01 13.33
CA ASP A 699 15.56 -3.47 14.65
C ASP A 699 14.54 -4.63 14.60
N ARG A 700 14.09 -5.04 13.41
CA ARG A 700 13.15 -6.15 13.24
C ARG A 700 13.87 -7.43 12.82
N PRO A 701 13.44 -8.61 13.28
CA PRO A 701 13.99 -9.86 12.78
C PRO A 701 13.63 -10.03 11.28
N PRO A 702 14.48 -10.71 10.49
CA PRO A 702 14.12 -11.18 9.16
C PRO A 702 12.81 -11.96 9.21
N ARG A 703 11.97 -11.79 8.21
CA ARG A 703 10.69 -12.48 8.13
C ARG A 703 10.86 -13.78 7.34
N PRO A 704 10.54 -14.95 7.92
CA PRO A 704 10.46 -16.18 7.16
C PRO A 704 9.41 -16.04 6.06
N ILE A 705 9.76 -16.44 4.84
CA ILE A 705 8.84 -16.50 3.71
C ILE A 705 8.89 -17.91 3.13
N ALA A 706 7.71 -18.51 2.94
CA ALA A 706 7.59 -19.87 2.42
C ALA A 706 8.32 -20.04 1.09
N ASN A 707 8.98 -21.19 0.92
CA ASN A 707 9.52 -21.59 -0.37
C ASN A 707 8.40 -22.18 -1.23
N ASP A 708 7.78 -21.30 -2.01
CA ASP A 708 6.68 -21.64 -2.90
C ASP A 708 7.15 -22.28 -4.23
N GLY A 709 8.47 -22.33 -4.47
CA GLY A 709 9.07 -22.72 -5.76
C GLY A 709 8.76 -21.76 -6.91
N GLY A 710 8.27 -20.56 -6.61
CA GLY A 710 7.74 -19.61 -7.57
C GLY A 710 8.77 -18.72 -8.24
N GLN A 711 8.23 -17.65 -8.82
CA GLN A 711 8.96 -16.57 -9.49
C GLN A 711 9.81 -15.77 -8.49
N ARG A 712 10.71 -14.95 -9.04
CA ARG A 712 11.47 -13.92 -8.33
C ARG A 712 10.50 -12.96 -7.63
N ARG A 713 10.91 -12.47 -6.46
CA ARG A 713 10.10 -11.65 -5.57
C ARG A 713 10.22 -10.17 -5.96
N VAL A 714 9.46 -9.79 -6.98
CA VAL A 714 9.42 -8.43 -7.57
C VAL A 714 8.18 -7.67 -7.09
N GLY A 715 8.34 -6.39 -6.74
CA GLY A 715 7.24 -5.49 -6.38
C GLY A 715 7.25 -4.98 -4.94
N SER A 716 6.18 -4.26 -4.60
CA SER A 716 6.10 -3.39 -3.41
C SER A 716 6.18 -4.14 -2.07
N GLY A 717 5.84 -5.43 -2.06
CA GLY A 717 5.85 -6.25 -0.84
C GLY A 717 7.26 -6.65 -0.41
N TRP A 718 8.19 -6.72 -1.37
CA TRP A 718 9.46 -7.42 -1.26
C TRP A 718 10.65 -6.52 -0.90
N GLY A 719 10.40 -5.24 -0.63
CA GLY A 719 11.42 -4.27 -0.22
C GLY A 719 12.17 -3.61 -1.37
N LEU A 720 11.68 -3.76 -2.61
CA LEU A 720 12.21 -3.07 -3.79
C LEU A 720 11.60 -1.65 -3.89
N PRO A 721 12.39 -0.61 -4.21
CA PRO A 721 11.90 0.75 -4.36
C PRO A 721 11.00 0.88 -5.60
N ALA A 722 9.95 1.69 -5.53
CA ALA A 722 9.12 1.98 -6.70
C ALA A 722 9.93 2.78 -7.74
N PRO A 723 9.87 2.45 -9.04
CA PRO A 723 10.47 3.27 -10.08
C PRO A 723 9.84 4.67 -10.12
N MET A 724 10.63 5.73 -10.21
CA MET A 724 10.12 7.10 -10.18
C MET A 724 9.74 7.67 -11.55
N ASP A 725 10.26 7.08 -12.63
CA ASP A 725 9.92 7.35 -14.02
C ASP A 725 10.32 6.17 -14.92
N LEU A 726 10.09 6.29 -16.24
CA LEU A 726 10.43 5.23 -17.20
C LEU A 726 11.94 4.97 -17.29
N GLU A 727 12.76 6.01 -17.18
CA GLU A 727 14.22 5.87 -17.25
C GLU A 727 14.74 5.08 -16.05
N ASP A 728 14.22 5.36 -14.84
CA ASP A 728 14.50 4.59 -13.63
C ASP A 728 14.04 3.14 -13.75
N TRP A 729 12.85 2.89 -14.31
CA TRP A 729 12.40 1.53 -14.60
C TRP A 729 13.34 0.80 -15.57
N LEU A 730 13.77 1.46 -16.66
CA LEU A 730 14.69 0.89 -17.64
C LEU A 730 16.08 0.61 -17.05
N GLY A 731 16.57 1.50 -16.17
CA GLY A 731 17.81 1.27 -15.41
C GLY A 731 17.71 0.04 -14.49
N GLN A 732 16.51 -0.28 -14.03
CA GLN A 732 16.20 -1.44 -13.20
C GLN A 732 15.53 -2.59 -13.97
N ARG A 733 15.59 -2.59 -15.31
CA ARG A 733 14.85 -3.54 -16.17
C ARG A 733 15.08 -5.00 -15.77
N GLU A 734 16.29 -5.37 -15.39
CA GLU A 734 16.60 -6.75 -14.96
C GLU A 734 15.72 -7.22 -13.79
N THR A 735 15.38 -6.30 -12.89
CA THR A 735 14.52 -6.56 -11.73
C THR A 735 13.08 -6.74 -12.17
N TYR A 736 12.58 -5.79 -12.97
CA TYR A 736 11.16 -5.65 -13.31
C TYR A 736 10.67 -6.45 -14.52
N HIS A 737 11.58 -6.82 -15.42
CA HIS A 737 11.26 -7.66 -16.55
C HIS A 737 11.04 -9.10 -16.09
N THR A 738 9.81 -9.58 -16.29
CA THR A 738 9.38 -10.89 -15.78
C THR A 738 8.84 -11.80 -16.86
N GLY A 739 8.58 -11.32 -18.06
CA GLY A 739 8.16 -12.17 -19.17
C GLY A 739 7.68 -11.36 -20.35
N SER A 740 7.40 -12.04 -21.46
CA SER A 740 6.81 -11.39 -22.64
C SER A 740 6.08 -12.39 -23.52
N ILE A 741 5.05 -11.91 -24.23
CA ILE A 741 4.41 -12.65 -25.32
C ILE A 741 5.19 -12.39 -26.61
N HIS A 742 5.92 -13.41 -27.08
CA HIS A 742 6.76 -13.33 -28.29
C HIS A 742 5.99 -13.50 -29.59
N ARG A 743 4.94 -14.33 -29.56
CA ARG A 743 4.02 -14.52 -30.69
C ARG A 743 2.60 -14.50 -30.15
N TYR A 744 1.76 -13.68 -30.77
CA TYR A 744 0.34 -13.63 -30.51
C TYR A 744 -0.40 -13.79 -31.83
N PHE A 745 -1.33 -14.74 -31.87
CA PHE A 745 -2.21 -14.95 -32.99
C PHE A 745 -3.64 -14.60 -32.61
N GLU A 746 -4.22 -13.73 -33.42
CA GLU A 746 -5.59 -13.29 -33.29
C GLU A 746 -6.40 -13.77 -34.50
N GLY A 747 -7.21 -14.81 -34.28
CA GLY A 747 -8.15 -15.34 -35.26
C GLY A 747 -9.60 -15.28 -34.76
N LYS A 748 -10.55 -15.32 -35.70
CA LYS A 748 -11.98 -15.40 -35.39
C LYS A 748 -12.30 -16.66 -34.57
N GLU A 749 -11.76 -17.80 -34.99
CA GLU A 749 -12.05 -19.10 -34.38
C GLU A 749 -11.15 -19.41 -33.18
N LEU A 750 -9.99 -18.77 -33.07
CA LEU A 750 -8.92 -19.21 -32.19
C LEU A 750 -8.03 -18.02 -31.79
N VAL A 751 -7.48 -18.08 -30.58
CA VAL A 751 -6.35 -17.24 -30.16
C VAL A 751 -5.20 -18.10 -29.65
N ALA A 752 -3.97 -17.65 -29.88
CA ALA A 752 -2.80 -18.32 -29.34
C ALA A 752 -1.78 -17.28 -28.85
N ALA A 753 -1.12 -17.58 -27.73
CA ALA A 753 -0.04 -16.77 -27.18
C ALA A 753 1.14 -17.68 -26.83
N VAL A 754 2.31 -17.37 -27.36
CA VAL A 754 3.59 -18.02 -27.05
C VAL A 754 4.40 -17.05 -26.21
N ALA A 755 4.63 -17.41 -24.95
CA ALA A 755 5.24 -16.56 -23.95
C ALA A 755 6.56 -17.12 -23.45
N GLU A 756 7.53 -16.23 -23.28
CA GLU A 756 8.81 -16.46 -22.64
C GLU A 756 8.70 -16.01 -21.18
N LEU A 757 9.02 -16.91 -20.24
CA LEU A 757 8.79 -16.73 -18.81
C LEU A 757 10.06 -16.94 -17.99
N THR A 758 11.20 -17.24 -18.60
CA THR A 758 12.47 -17.48 -17.88
C THR A 758 12.85 -16.30 -16.99
N PRO A 759 12.76 -15.02 -17.41
CA PRO A 759 13.03 -13.85 -16.58
C PRO A 759 12.19 -13.79 -15.31
N ALA A 760 11.01 -14.42 -15.26
CA ALA A 760 10.22 -14.49 -14.04
C ALA A 760 10.92 -15.33 -12.96
N TYR A 761 11.73 -16.32 -13.33
CA TYR A 761 12.37 -17.28 -12.41
C TYR A 761 13.86 -17.03 -12.25
N THR A 762 14.55 -16.79 -13.36
CA THR A 762 16.00 -16.65 -13.43
C THR A 762 16.38 -15.52 -14.35
N ASN A 763 17.28 -14.67 -13.89
CA ASN A 763 17.90 -13.61 -14.67
C ASN A 763 19.42 -13.55 -14.32
N ARG A 764 20.14 -12.48 -14.68
CA ARG A 764 21.58 -12.35 -14.35
C ARG A 764 21.85 -12.12 -12.85
N LEU A 765 20.85 -11.74 -12.07
CA LEU A 765 20.94 -11.48 -10.64
C LEU A 765 20.55 -12.70 -9.78
N SER A 766 19.88 -13.70 -10.36
CA SER A 766 19.55 -14.94 -9.67
C SER A 766 20.79 -15.72 -9.24
N GLY A 767 20.78 -16.25 -8.02
CA GLY A 767 21.93 -16.93 -7.42
C GLY A 767 22.97 -16.00 -6.76
N THR A 768 22.78 -14.67 -6.79
CA THR A 768 23.67 -13.71 -6.10
C THR A 768 23.50 -13.68 -4.58
N GLY A 769 22.60 -14.51 -4.03
CA GLY A 769 22.27 -14.53 -2.61
C GLY A 769 21.30 -13.44 -2.16
N ARG A 770 20.75 -12.61 -3.06
CA ARG A 770 19.71 -11.63 -2.71
C ARG A 770 18.33 -12.29 -2.59
N PHE A 771 17.57 -11.91 -1.57
CA PHE A 771 16.23 -12.45 -1.30
C PHE A 771 15.24 -12.28 -2.47
N ALA A 772 15.28 -11.15 -3.17
CA ALA A 772 14.37 -10.87 -4.27
C ALA A 772 14.63 -11.75 -5.50
N GLU A 773 15.90 -12.01 -5.81
CA GLU A 773 16.34 -12.69 -7.04
C GLU A 773 16.32 -14.21 -6.93
N ARG A 774 16.31 -14.71 -5.69
CA ARG A 774 16.22 -16.13 -5.33
C ARG A 774 17.35 -16.97 -5.95
N THR A 775 17.30 -18.29 -5.78
CA THR A 775 18.28 -19.22 -6.38
C THR A 775 18.07 -19.37 -7.89
N ARG A 776 19.10 -19.84 -8.60
CA ARG A 776 19.03 -20.10 -10.05
C ARG A 776 18.41 -21.48 -10.29
N ARG A 777 17.09 -21.51 -10.55
CA ARG A 777 16.30 -22.76 -10.59
C ARG A 777 15.89 -23.21 -11.98
N VAL A 778 15.71 -22.24 -12.88
CA VAL A 778 15.14 -22.44 -14.21
C VAL A 778 16.10 -21.86 -15.23
N GLU A 779 16.55 -22.66 -16.19
CA GLU A 779 17.41 -22.20 -17.29
C GLU A 779 16.59 -21.83 -18.53
N LYS A 780 15.39 -22.39 -18.66
CA LYS A 780 14.45 -22.07 -19.73
C LYS A 780 13.03 -22.31 -19.25
N TYR A 781 12.11 -21.39 -19.51
CA TYR A 781 10.69 -21.66 -19.39
C TYR A 781 9.86 -20.90 -20.42
N TRP A 782 9.17 -21.65 -21.28
CA TRP A 782 8.21 -21.15 -22.26
C TRP A 782 6.84 -21.75 -22.02
N ARG A 783 5.81 -20.95 -22.26
CA ARG A 783 4.41 -21.37 -22.21
C ARG A 783 3.69 -20.98 -23.48
N THR A 784 2.99 -21.93 -24.08
CA THR A 784 2.03 -21.69 -25.15
C THR A 784 0.63 -21.93 -24.65
N LEU A 785 -0.24 -20.92 -24.77
CA LEU A 785 -1.66 -21.03 -24.49
C LEU A 785 -2.46 -20.87 -25.77
N VAL A 786 -3.34 -21.82 -26.05
CA VAL A 786 -4.23 -21.83 -27.23
C VAL A 786 -5.66 -21.93 -26.74
N TYR A 787 -6.56 -21.09 -27.25
CA TYR A 787 -8.00 -21.21 -27.05
C TYR A 787 -8.71 -21.26 -28.40
N ASP A 788 -9.34 -22.40 -28.69
CA ASP A 788 -10.21 -22.58 -29.86
C ASP A 788 -11.66 -22.42 -29.43
N ARG A 789 -12.33 -21.39 -29.96
CA ARG A 789 -13.71 -21.01 -29.62
C ARG A 789 -14.74 -21.97 -30.18
N VAL A 790 -14.43 -22.61 -31.31
CA VAL A 790 -15.39 -23.46 -32.02
C VAL A 790 -15.50 -24.82 -31.34
N LEU A 791 -14.36 -25.41 -30.97
CA LEU A 791 -14.30 -26.61 -30.12
C LEU A 791 -14.56 -26.29 -28.64
N ASP A 792 -14.40 -25.01 -28.28
CA ASP A 792 -14.46 -24.42 -26.95
C ASP A 792 -13.54 -25.13 -25.95
N VAL A 793 -12.24 -25.10 -26.28
CA VAL A 793 -11.18 -25.84 -25.58
C VAL A 793 -9.95 -24.98 -25.41
N VAL A 794 -9.33 -25.06 -24.24
CA VAL A 794 -8.05 -24.41 -23.93
C VAL A 794 -6.95 -25.47 -23.87
N VAL A 795 -5.82 -25.22 -24.53
CA VAL A 795 -4.64 -26.08 -24.49
C VAL A 795 -3.48 -25.27 -23.91
N VAL A 796 -2.84 -25.83 -22.90
CA VAL A 796 -1.66 -25.25 -22.25
C VAL A 796 -0.49 -26.18 -22.46
N TYR A 797 0.58 -25.64 -23.02
CA TYR A 797 1.86 -26.32 -23.21
C TYR A 797 2.96 -25.56 -22.49
N ASP A 798 3.75 -26.27 -21.68
CA ASP A 798 4.91 -25.74 -20.97
C ASP A 798 6.16 -26.52 -21.40
N ASP A 799 7.25 -25.82 -21.76
CA ASP A 799 8.59 -26.41 -21.91
C ASP A 799 9.53 -25.75 -20.90
N VAL A 800 9.98 -26.55 -19.92
CA VAL A 800 10.79 -26.08 -18.81
C VAL A 800 12.09 -26.88 -18.71
N ILE A 801 13.20 -26.17 -18.54
CA ILE A 801 14.50 -26.75 -18.18
C ILE A 801 14.89 -26.22 -16.81
N ALA A 802 14.92 -27.10 -15.81
CA ALA A 802 15.49 -26.77 -14.51
C ALA A 802 17.01 -26.87 -14.52
N THR A 803 17.64 -26.09 -13.63
CA THR A 803 19.08 -26.14 -13.40
C THR A 803 19.52 -27.52 -12.94
N GLN A 804 18.78 -28.13 -12.01
CA GLN A 804 19.03 -29.49 -11.52
C GLN A 804 17.81 -30.41 -11.73
N PRO A 805 18.01 -31.69 -12.08
CA PRO A 805 16.90 -32.61 -12.40
C PRO A 805 15.97 -32.91 -11.22
N GLU A 806 16.49 -32.86 -9.99
CA GLU A 806 15.77 -33.16 -8.74
C GLU A 806 14.87 -32.02 -8.26
N PHE A 807 15.01 -30.81 -8.81
CA PHE A 807 14.14 -29.69 -8.45
C PHE A 807 12.68 -30.03 -8.77
N ARG A 808 11.83 -29.98 -7.74
CA ARG A 808 10.42 -30.40 -7.86
C ARG A 808 9.67 -29.42 -8.75
N LYS A 809 9.17 -29.90 -9.90
CA LYS A 809 8.34 -29.14 -10.83
C LYS A 809 6.86 -29.44 -10.63
N ARG A 810 6.01 -28.42 -10.61
CA ARG A 810 4.55 -28.55 -10.48
C ARG A 810 3.85 -27.53 -11.36
N VAL A 811 3.01 -27.98 -12.30
CA VAL A 811 2.02 -27.11 -12.96
C VAL A 811 0.78 -27.05 -12.08
N LEU A 812 0.27 -25.84 -11.83
CA LEU A 812 -0.82 -25.60 -10.88
C LEU A 812 -2.14 -25.26 -11.60
N PHE A 813 -3.24 -25.82 -11.09
CA PHE A 813 -4.60 -25.49 -11.52
C PHE A 813 -5.49 -25.29 -10.29
N HIS A 814 -5.91 -24.06 -10.01
CA HIS A 814 -6.69 -23.67 -8.83
C HIS A 814 -8.18 -23.61 -9.12
N MET A 815 -8.99 -23.97 -8.12
CA MET A 815 -10.43 -24.06 -8.22
C MET A 815 -11.13 -23.83 -6.87
N LEU A 816 -12.43 -23.51 -6.96
CA LEU A 816 -13.27 -23.28 -5.78
C LEU A 816 -13.64 -24.58 -5.07
N GLU A 817 -13.96 -25.62 -5.84
CA GLU A 817 -14.52 -26.88 -5.35
C GLU A 817 -13.52 -28.02 -5.48
N GLU A 818 -13.75 -29.12 -4.77
CA GLU A 818 -12.88 -30.29 -4.78
C GLU A 818 -12.85 -30.94 -6.17
N PRO A 819 -11.66 -31.19 -6.76
CA PRO A 819 -11.55 -31.90 -8.03
C PRO A 819 -11.68 -33.41 -7.84
N HIS A 820 -12.38 -34.06 -8.77
CA HIS A 820 -12.38 -35.50 -8.90
C HIS A 820 -11.24 -35.94 -9.85
N LEU A 821 -10.29 -36.73 -9.35
CA LEU A 821 -9.17 -37.26 -10.13
C LEU A 821 -9.47 -38.66 -10.67
N GLU A 822 -9.18 -38.89 -11.96
CA GLU A 822 -9.32 -40.19 -12.61
C GLU A 822 -8.16 -40.41 -13.60
N GLY A 823 -7.16 -41.19 -13.20
CA GLY A 823 -5.97 -41.44 -14.01
C GLY A 823 -5.23 -40.14 -14.35
N ASN A 824 -5.15 -39.81 -15.65
CA ASN A 824 -4.53 -38.57 -16.15
C ASN A 824 -5.53 -37.40 -16.29
N ARG A 825 -6.71 -37.50 -15.68
CA ARG A 825 -7.79 -36.51 -15.81
C ARG A 825 -8.19 -35.96 -14.45
N PHE A 826 -8.72 -34.74 -14.47
CA PHE A 826 -9.44 -34.19 -13.34
C PHE A 826 -10.70 -33.46 -13.79
N ARG A 827 -11.76 -33.55 -12.99
CA ARG A 827 -13.04 -32.87 -13.20
C ARG A 827 -13.35 -31.97 -12.02
N VAL A 828 -13.88 -30.79 -12.29
CA VAL A 828 -14.47 -29.93 -11.27
C VAL A 828 -15.84 -29.42 -11.73
N GLU A 829 -16.73 -29.23 -10.78
CA GLU A 829 -18.05 -28.64 -10.98
C GLU A 829 -18.22 -27.45 -10.05
N VAL A 830 -18.75 -26.36 -10.60
CA VAL A 830 -19.05 -25.15 -9.84
C VAL A 830 -20.57 -25.01 -9.79
N PRO A 831 -21.18 -25.01 -8.60
CA PRO A 831 -22.64 -24.96 -8.49
C PRO A 831 -23.20 -23.62 -8.99
N ALA A 832 -24.43 -23.68 -9.47
CA ALA A 832 -25.19 -22.48 -9.83
C ALA A 832 -25.39 -21.56 -8.61
N ARG A 833 -25.44 -20.26 -8.87
CA ARG A 833 -25.66 -19.24 -7.83
C ARG A 833 -26.82 -18.33 -8.22
N VAL A 834 -27.86 -18.33 -7.39
CA VAL A 834 -29.08 -17.52 -7.59
C VAL A 834 -28.99 -16.10 -7.02
N VAL A 835 -28.02 -15.87 -6.11
CA VAL A 835 -27.72 -14.57 -5.49
C VAL A 835 -26.57 -13.89 -6.24
N ARG A 836 -26.54 -12.55 -6.30
CA ARG A 836 -25.49 -11.79 -7.00
C ARG A 836 -24.06 -12.13 -6.50
N PRO A 837 -23.09 -12.32 -7.42
CA PRO A 837 -23.24 -12.39 -8.87
C PRO A 837 -23.98 -13.68 -9.30
N ARG A 838 -25.04 -13.52 -10.09
CA ARG A 838 -25.85 -14.65 -10.58
C ARG A 838 -25.07 -15.39 -11.64
N ARG A 839 -25.07 -16.72 -11.56
CA ARG A 839 -24.38 -17.56 -12.53
C ARG A 839 -25.01 -18.96 -12.60
N PRO A 840 -24.99 -19.61 -13.77
CA PRO A 840 -25.41 -21.00 -13.97
C PRO A 840 -24.41 -21.98 -13.31
N GLN A 841 -24.60 -23.28 -13.53
CA GLN A 841 -23.60 -24.29 -13.18
C GLN A 841 -22.47 -24.30 -14.21
N GLY A 842 -21.22 -24.42 -13.76
CA GLY A 842 -20.05 -24.64 -14.62
C GLY A 842 -19.46 -26.03 -14.42
N SER A 843 -18.84 -26.60 -15.46
CA SER A 843 -18.03 -27.82 -15.34
C SER A 843 -16.75 -27.72 -16.17
N LEU A 844 -15.69 -28.36 -15.70
CA LEU A 844 -14.43 -28.52 -16.43
C LEU A 844 -14.02 -29.98 -16.41
N LEU A 845 -13.59 -30.50 -17.57
CA LEU A 845 -12.81 -31.71 -17.68
C LEU A 845 -11.41 -31.35 -18.20
N ALA A 846 -10.39 -31.68 -17.43
CA ALA A 846 -8.99 -31.50 -17.81
C ALA A 846 -8.33 -32.85 -18.07
N GLN A 847 -7.45 -32.91 -19.07
CA GLN A 847 -6.69 -34.11 -19.44
C GLN A 847 -5.22 -33.76 -19.58
N VAL A 848 -4.36 -34.42 -18.79
CA VAL A 848 -2.90 -34.31 -18.88
C VAL A 848 -2.41 -35.31 -19.91
N LEU A 849 -1.87 -34.82 -21.02
CA LEU A 849 -1.39 -35.65 -22.13
C LEU A 849 0.10 -35.97 -21.99
N PHE A 850 0.89 -34.99 -21.55
CA PHE A 850 2.32 -35.13 -21.32
C PHE A 850 2.75 -34.41 -20.03
N PRO A 851 3.82 -34.89 -19.35
CA PRO A 851 4.48 -36.16 -19.63
C PRO A 851 3.56 -37.36 -19.33
N ARG A 852 3.76 -38.49 -20.01
CA ARG A 852 2.88 -39.68 -19.88
C ARG A 852 2.86 -40.26 -18.48
N ASP A 853 3.97 -40.11 -17.76
CA ASP A 853 4.16 -40.53 -16.38
C ASP A 853 3.78 -39.44 -15.36
N ALA A 854 3.02 -38.42 -15.74
CA ALA A 854 2.62 -37.35 -14.83
C ALA A 854 1.87 -37.86 -13.60
N ARG A 855 2.19 -37.29 -12.44
CA ARG A 855 1.45 -37.47 -11.19
C ARG A 855 0.54 -36.27 -10.95
N LEU A 856 -0.72 -36.54 -10.63
CA LEU A 856 -1.73 -35.55 -10.28
C LEU A 856 -2.01 -35.64 -8.78
N GLU A 857 -1.90 -34.52 -8.08
CA GLU A 857 -2.18 -34.42 -6.64
C GLU A 857 -3.20 -33.31 -6.40
N ALA A 858 -4.31 -33.63 -5.71
CA ALA A 858 -5.28 -32.63 -5.27
C ALA A 858 -4.87 -32.12 -3.87
N VAL A 859 -4.63 -30.82 -3.75
CA VAL A 859 -4.26 -30.17 -2.49
C VAL A 859 -5.32 -29.14 -2.14
N GLY A 860 -5.96 -29.29 -0.99
CA GLY A 860 -7.01 -28.36 -0.56
C GLY A 860 -7.91 -28.91 0.53
N GLY A 861 -9.05 -28.25 0.70
CA GLY A 861 -10.00 -28.52 1.77
C GLY A 861 -9.63 -27.85 3.09
N PRO A 862 -10.47 -27.98 4.13
CA PRO A 862 -10.27 -27.31 5.41
C PRO A 862 -8.87 -27.56 5.98
N GLY A 863 -8.11 -26.48 6.20
CA GLY A 863 -6.76 -26.57 6.74
C GLY A 863 -5.66 -26.75 5.68
N HIS A 864 -5.99 -26.81 4.39
CA HIS A 864 -5.03 -26.96 3.28
C HIS A 864 -5.35 -26.06 2.07
N GLU A 865 -6.33 -25.15 2.19
CA GLU A 865 -6.77 -24.27 1.10
C GLU A 865 -5.62 -23.40 0.57
N PHE A 866 -4.77 -22.94 1.49
CA PHE A 866 -3.63 -22.06 1.24
C PHE A 866 -2.31 -22.72 1.65
N TRP A 867 -2.17 -24.01 1.33
CA TRP A 867 -1.05 -24.85 1.75
C TRP A 867 0.25 -24.57 0.97
N VAL A 868 1.28 -24.15 1.69
CA VAL A 868 2.64 -23.94 1.17
C VAL A 868 3.64 -24.36 2.24
N ASP A 869 4.64 -25.16 1.86
CA ASP A 869 5.80 -25.46 2.72
C ASP A 869 5.41 -25.96 4.13
N GLY A 870 4.51 -26.96 4.17
CA GLY A 870 4.07 -27.57 5.43
C GLY A 870 3.07 -26.74 6.26
N ARG A 871 2.58 -25.60 5.75
CA ARG A 871 1.71 -24.70 6.50
C ARG A 871 0.54 -24.17 5.66
N ASN A 872 -0.64 -24.09 6.29
CA ASN A 872 -1.78 -23.36 5.75
C ASN A 872 -1.76 -21.89 6.16
N TYR A 873 -1.85 -20.98 5.20
CA TYR A 873 -1.81 -19.54 5.44
C TYR A 873 -3.21 -18.90 5.52
N ASP A 874 -4.14 -19.48 6.28
CA ASP A 874 -5.54 -18.99 6.38
C ASP A 874 -5.76 -17.88 7.43
N ALA A 875 -4.66 -17.38 8.01
CA ALA A 875 -4.63 -16.46 9.15
C ALA A 875 -5.40 -16.98 10.39
N GLY A 876 -5.39 -18.29 10.62
CA GLY A 876 -6.09 -18.96 11.72
C GLY A 876 -7.61 -18.89 11.56
N GLY A 877 -8.11 -19.23 10.36
CA GLY A 877 -9.53 -19.18 9.98
C GLY A 877 -10.11 -17.77 9.74
N LYS A 878 -9.34 -16.70 9.99
CA LYS A 878 -9.84 -15.32 9.91
C LYS A 878 -10.23 -14.91 8.49
N ILE A 879 -9.63 -15.51 7.46
CA ILE A 879 -9.97 -15.23 6.06
C ILE A 879 -11.40 -15.67 5.77
N TRP A 880 -11.74 -16.94 6.04
CA TRP A 880 -13.09 -17.45 5.86
C TRP A 880 -14.12 -16.71 6.71
N ALA A 881 -13.78 -16.35 7.95
CA ALA A 881 -14.65 -15.53 8.80
C ALA A 881 -14.93 -14.13 8.22
N ARG A 882 -14.00 -13.55 7.44
CA ARG A 882 -14.26 -12.28 6.71
C ARG A 882 -15.10 -12.49 5.47
N ILE A 883 -14.81 -13.53 4.71
CA ILE A 883 -15.53 -13.85 3.47
C ILE A 883 -17.00 -14.14 3.78
N ALA A 884 -17.29 -14.87 4.86
CA ALA A 884 -18.66 -15.15 5.30
C ALA A 884 -19.50 -13.89 5.58
N LYS A 885 -18.85 -12.74 5.87
CA LYS A 885 -19.54 -11.45 6.06
C LYS A 885 -19.90 -10.75 4.76
N ARG A 886 -19.30 -11.15 3.63
CA ARG A 886 -19.53 -10.54 2.32
C ARG A 886 -20.60 -11.30 1.56
N LYS A 887 -21.85 -10.84 1.67
CA LYS A 887 -22.99 -11.47 0.99
C LYS A 887 -23.07 -11.12 -0.50
N ILE A 888 -22.61 -9.93 -0.89
CA ILE A 888 -22.62 -9.41 -2.26
C ILE A 888 -21.19 -9.46 -2.79
N ASN A 889 -21.01 -10.03 -3.98
CA ASN A 889 -19.72 -10.17 -4.66
C ASN A 889 -18.58 -10.64 -3.73
N PRO A 890 -18.73 -11.81 -3.07
CA PRO A 890 -17.68 -12.31 -2.19
C PRO A 890 -16.40 -12.57 -3.00
N PRO A 891 -15.23 -12.35 -2.40
CA PRO A 891 -13.96 -12.83 -2.93
C PRO A 891 -14.02 -14.32 -3.23
N GLU A 892 -13.24 -14.76 -4.21
CA GLU A 892 -13.22 -16.14 -4.71
C GLU A 892 -11.84 -16.77 -4.45
N PRO A 893 -11.40 -16.94 -3.18
CA PRO A 893 -10.01 -17.26 -2.88
C PRO A 893 -9.60 -18.70 -3.20
N GLY A 894 -10.52 -19.56 -3.65
CA GLY A 894 -10.21 -20.98 -3.84
C GLY A 894 -10.20 -21.80 -2.56
N ARG A 895 -10.35 -23.11 -2.74
CA ARG A 895 -10.16 -24.11 -1.67
C ARG A 895 -9.28 -25.27 -2.08
N TRP A 896 -9.06 -25.43 -3.39
CA TRP A 896 -8.38 -26.58 -3.94
C TRP A 896 -7.49 -26.17 -5.11
N ARG A 897 -6.45 -26.96 -5.32
CA ARG A 897 -5.67 -26.97 -6.55
C ARG A 897 -5.30 -28.39 -6.93
N VAL A 898 -5.06 -28.61 -8.22
CA VAL A 898 -4.39 -29.79 -8.74
C VAL A 898 -2.93 -29.43 -9.07
N GLU A 899 -1.99 -30.19 -8.54
CA GLU A 899 -0.57 -30.12 -8.88
C GLU A 899 -0.24 -31.24 -9.87
N VAL A 900 0.32 -30.87 -11.03
CA VAL A 900 0.79 -31.83 -12.05
C VAL A 900 2.31 -31.84 -12.06
N SER A 901 2.91 -32.99 -11.72
CA SER A 901 4.36 -33.18 -11.64
C SER A 901 4.84 -34.30 -12.56
N PRO A 902 6.10 -34.27 -13.04
CA PRO A 902 6.63 -35.38 -13.82
C PRO A 902 6.79 -36.62 -12.92
N GLY A 903 6.67 -37.81 -13.50
CA GLY A 903 6.81 -39.09 -12.77
C GLY A 903 8.24 -39.35 -12.32
N LYS A 904 9.22 -38.81 -13.04
CA LYS A 904 10.66 -38.95 -12.75
C LYS A 904 11.35 -37.60 -12.75
N ALA A 905 12.40 -37.45 -11.94
CA ALA A 905 13.27 -36.29 -11.94
C ALA A 905 14.03 -36.19 -13.27
N ARG A 906 13.94 -35.04 -13.94
CA ARG A 906 14.56 -34.76 -15.25
C ARG A 906 14.92 -33.28 -15.30
N ARG A 907 15.90 -32.89 -16.12
CA ARG A 907 16.20 -31.46 -16.30
C ARG A 907 15.13 -30.78 -17.14
N ARG A 908 14.83 -31.32 -18.32
CA ARG A 908 13.78 -30.85 -19.22
C ARG A 908 12.50 -31.64 -19.01
N ASP A 909 11.39 -30.94 -18.81
CA ASP A 909 10.04 -31.51 -18.76
C ASP A 909 9.11 -30.70 -19.66
N ARG A 910 8.26 -31.40 -20.42
CA ARG A 910 7.26 -30.80 -21.32
C ARG A 910 5.87 -31.21 -20.88
N PHE A 911 5.06 -30.25 -20.48
CA PHE A 911 3.68 -30.49 -20.05
C PHE A 911 2.71 -30.10 -21.15
N LEU A 912 1.74 -30.96 -21.45
CA LEU A 912 0.66 -30.65 -22.38
C LEU A 912 -0.67 -31.03 -21.73
N VAL A 913 -1.50 -30.02 -21.49
CA VAL A 913 -2.79 -30.17 -20.79
C VAL A 913 -3.91 -29.59 -21.65
N VAL A 914 -5.00 -30.35 -21.78
CA VAL A 914 -6.22 -29.94 -22.48
C VAL A 914 -7.32 -29.68 -21.46
N LEU A 915 -7.94 -28.51 -21.53
CA LEU A 915 -9.03 -28.05 -20.66
C LEU A 915 -10.30 -27.90 -21.49
N ASP A 916 -11.30 -28.72 -21.22
CA ASP A 916 -12.63 -28.72 -21.85
C ASP A 916 -13.65 -28.13 -20.86
N PRO A 917 -13.88 -26.80 -20.86
CA PRO A 917 -14.96 -26.20 -20.08
C PRO A 917 -16.29 -26.64 -20.70
N ARG A 918 -17.14 -27.36 -19.97
CA ARG A 918 -18.38 -27.97 -20.50
C ARG A 918 -19.61 -27.24 -19.96
N PRO A 919 -20.64 -26.99 -20.79
CA PRO A 919 -21.98 -26.78 -20.27
C PRO A 919 -22.52 -28.11 -19.70
N ALA A 920 -23.53 -28.06 -18.83
CA ALA A 920 -24.10 -29.24 -18.17
C ALA A 920 -24.57 -30.36 -19.14
N ARG A 921 -24.80 -30.04 -20.43
CA ARG A 921 -25.09 -31.00 -21.51
C ARG A 921 -24.34 -30.62 -22.80
N ARG A 922 -23.21 -31.27 -23.09
CA ARG A 922 -22.58 -31.24 -24.43
C ARG A 922 -23.08 -32.45 -25.22
N LEU A 923 -23.75 -32.22 -26.36
CA LEU A 923 -24.34 -33.28 -27.18
C LEU A 923 -23.30 -34.16 -27.90
N VAL A 924 -22.14 -33.59 -28.26
CA VAL A 924 -21.05 -34.31 -28.93
C VAL A 924 -19.76 -34.17 -28.11
N PRO A 925 -19.15 -35.27 -27.63
CA PRO A 925 -17.95 -35.21 -26.83
C PRO A 925 -16.72 -34.78 -27.64
N LEU A 926 -15.82 -34.05 -26.99
CA LEU A 926 -14.51 -33.71 -27.55
C LEU A 926 -13.63 -34.96 -27.61
N ARG A 927 -13.14 -35.31 -28.80
CA ARG A 927 -12.11 -36.34 -28.97
C ARG A 927 -10.74 -35.71 -28.80
N VAL A 928 -9.92 -36.28 -27.92
CA VAL A 928 -8.56 -35.81 -27.63
C VAL A 928 -7.60 -36.95 -27.94
N GLN A 929 -6.78 -36.78 -28.97
CA GLN A 929 -5.77 -37.75 -29.38
C GLN A 929 -4.38 -37.12 -29.24
N PRO A 930 -3.56 -37.57 -28.28
CA PRO A 930 -2.19 -37.08 -28.14
C PRO A 930 -1.32 -37.57 -29.30
N LEU A 931 -0.38 -36.73 -29.72
CA LEU A 931 0.55 -36.98 -30.83
C LEU A 931 1.99 -36.93 -30.31
N GLU A 932 2.84 -37.84 -30.79
CA GLU A 932 4.27 -37.87 -30.49
C GLU A 932 4.99 -38.47 -31.70
N GLU A 933 5.81 -37.67 -32.39
CA GLU A 933 6.50 -38.07 -33.61
C GLU A 933 7.81 -37.28 -33.75
N GLY A 934 8.93 -37.96 -33.98
CA GLY A 934 10.24 -37.31 -34.17
C GLY A 934 10.66 -36.41 -32.98
N GLY A 935 10.23 -36.75 -31.76
CA GLY A 935 10.47 -35.94 -30.55
C GLY A 935 9.52 -34.75 -30.36
N ALA A 936 8.75 -34.36 -31.39
CA ALA A 936 7.71 -33.35 -31.28
C ALA A 936 6.49 -33.91 -30.52
N LEU A 937 5.88 -33.08 -29.67
CA LEU A 937 4.65 -33.41 -28.96
C LEU A 937 3.47 -32.71 -29.64
N GLY A 938 2.27 -33.22 -29.42
CA GLY A 938 1.08 -32.57 -29.96
C GLY A 938 -0.23 -33.17 -29.49
N VAL A 939 -1.30 -32.61 -30.03
CA VAL A 939 -2.66 -33.09 -29.82
C VAL A 939 -3.50 -32.85 -31.06
N ARG A 940 -4.29 -33.85 -31.45
CA ARG A 940 -5.41 -33.74 -32.38
C ARG A 940 -6.71 -33.67 -31.57
N LEU A 941 -7.45 -32.60 -31.76
CA LEU A 941 -8.74 -32.33 -31.13
C LEU A 941 -9.83 -32.40 -32.18
N GLY A 942 -10.95 -33.08 -31.88
CA GLY A 942 -12.04 -33.24 -32.84
C GLY A 942 -13.42 -33.21 -32.18
N SER A 943 -14.34 -32.45 -32.77
CA SER A 943 -15.76 -32.42 -32.39
C SER A 943 -16.60 -31.95 -33.58
N ALA A 944 -17.74 -32.62 -33.84
CA ALA A 944 -18.76 -32.19 -34.80
C ALA A 944 -18.24 -31.72 -36.18
N GLY A 945 -17.31 -32.46 -36.80
CA GLY A 945 -16.80 -32.17 -38.15
C GLY A 945 -15.64 -31.15 -38.20
N ARG A 946 -15.23 -30.57 -37.06
CA ARG A 946 -14.00 -29.77 -36.93
C ARG A 946 -12.88 -30.61 -36.35
N THR A 947 -11.69 -30.50 -36.93
CA THR A 947 -10.45 -31.07 -36.41
C THR A 947 -9.36 -30.01 -36.33
N LEU A 948 -8.74 -29.91 -35.16
CA LEU A 948 -7.62 -29.02 -34.86
C LEU A 948 -6.41 -29.86 -34.45
N VAL A 949 -5.27 -29.65 -35.09
CA VAL A 949 -4.01 -30.28 -34.73
C VAL A 949 -3.03 -29.23 -34.25
N LEU A 950 -2.53 -29.40 -33.04
CA LEU A 950 -1.49 -28.57 -32.43
C LEU A 950 -0.21 -29.40 -32.31
N ARG A 951 0.88 -28.92 -32.91
CA ARG A 951 2.20 -29.56 -32.85
C ARG A 951 3.21 -28.62 -32.21
N TYR A 952 3.97 -29.15 -31.27
CA TYR A 952 5.01 -28.46 -30.51
C TYR A 952 6.35 -29.14 -30.85
N PRO A 953 7.17 -28.53 -31.72
CA PRO A 953 8.46 -29.09 -32.10
C PRO A 953 9.41 -29.25 -30.89
N ASP A 954 10.39 -30.15 -30.99
CA ASP A 954 11.39 -30.31 -29.91
C ASP A 954 12.54 -29.28 -29.98
N SER A 955 12.82 -28.76 -31.17
CA SER A 955 13.93 -27.84 -31.48
C SER A 955 13.56 -26.35 -31.43
N GLU A 956 12.27 -26.03 -31.38
CA GLU A 956 11.72 -24.68 -31.44
C GLU A 956 10.70 -24.48 -30.31
N GLU A 957 10.52 -23.25 -29.87
CA GLU A 957 9.47 -22.90 -28.90
C GLU A 957 8.19 -22.50 -29.63
N GLY A 958 7.02 -22.73 -29.04
CA GLY A 958 5.74 -22.35 -29.65
C GLY A 958 5.03 -23.51 -30.33
N VAL A 959 4.10 -23.17 -31.25
CA VAL A 959 3.13 -24.13 -31.79
C VAL A 959 2.92 -23.95 -33.29
N LYS A 960 2.76 -25.08 -33.99
CA LYS A 960 2.23 -25.16 -35.36
C LYS A 960 0.77 -25.60 -35.28
N ILE A 961 -0.13 -24.74 -35.75
CA ILE A 961 -1.58 -24.93 -35.69
C ILE A 961 -2.06 -25.34 -37.08
N ILE A 962 -2.75 -26.48 -37.18
CA ILE A 962 -3.18 -27.06 -38.45
C ILE A 962 -4.68 -27.36 -38.38
N HIS A 963 -5.46 -26.79 -39.31
CA HIS A 963 -6.87 -27.10 -39.50
C HIS A 963 -7.03 -28.17 -40.58
N GLU A 964 -7.49 -29.37 -40.22
CA GLU A 964 -7.79 -30.41 -41.21
C GLU A 964 -9.15 -30.09 -41.86
N GLY A 965 -9.15 -29.68 -43.14
CA GLY A 965 -10.34 -29.27 -43.89
C GLY A 965 -10.24 -27.99 -44.73
N GLY A 966 -9.11 -27.26 -44.69
CA GLY A 966 -8.95 -25.99 -45.44
C GLY A 966 -7.52 -25.46 -45.65
N GLY A 967 -6.47 -26.23 -45.31
CA GLY A 967 -5.10 -26.01 -45.80
C GLY A 967 -4.24 -24.92 -45.14
N GLN A 968 -4.76 -24.09 -44.24
CA GLN A 968 -3.95 -23.04 -43.59
C GLN A 968 -3.27 -23.55 -42.32
N MET A 969 -1.94 -23.58 -42.35
CA MET A 969 -1.10 -23.77 -41.16
C MET A 969 -0.71 -22.40 -40.60
N VAL A 970 -0.91 -22.20 -39.31
CA VAL A 970 -0.38 -21.03 -38.60
C VAL A 970 0.85 -21.48 -37.81
N ASP A 971 2.02 -21.01 -38.21
CA ASP A 971 3.28 -21.29 -37.52
C ASP A 971 3.61 -20.13 -36.56
N LEU A 972 3.54 -20.41 -35.25
CA LEU A 972 3.88 -19.47 -34.17
C LEU A 972 5.17 -19.88 -33.46
N THR A 973 5.98 -20.70 -34.11
CA THR A 973 7.24 -21.11 -33.51
C THR A 973 8.25 -19.96 -33.46
N VAL A 974 9.13 -20.03 -32.47
CA VAL A 974 10.23 -19.12 -32.24
C VAL A 974 11.51 -19.98 -32.22
N PRO A 975 12.53 -19.62 -33.00
CA PRO A 975 13.81 -20.31 -32.93
C PRO A 975 14.38 -20.24 -31.52
N THR A 976 14.78 -21.38 -30.97
CA THR A 976 15.43 -21.41 -29.67
C THR A 976 16.83 -20.78 -29.82
N PRO A 977 17.18 -19.69 -29.11
CA PRO A 977 18.57 -19.23 -29.11
C PRO A 977 19.45 -20.36 -28.58
N ALA A 978 20.59 -20.60 -29.24
CA ALA A 978 21.55 -21.60 -28.80
C ALA A 978 21.88 -21.37 -27.32
N PRO A 979 21.93 -22.42 -26.48
CA PRO A 979 22.33 -22.23 -25.08
C PRO A 979 23.68 -21.51 -25.07
N PRO A 980 23.88 -20.48 -24.23
CA PRO A 980 25.18 -19.85 -24.09
C PRO A 980 26.18 -20.96 -23.74
N ALA A 981 27.34 -20.94 -24.43
CA ALA A 981 28.37 -21.96 -24.23
C ALA A 981 28.67 -22.10 -22.72
N PRO A 982 28.79 -23.34 -22.19
CA PRO A 982 29.07 -23.53 -20.79
C PRO A 982 30.34 -22.75 -20.43
N ILE A 983 30.21 -21.82 -19.47
CA ILE A 983 31.35 -21.08 -18.94
C ILE A 983 32.37 -22.13 -18.47
N PRO A 984 33.59 -22.15 -19.04
CA PRO A 984 34.58 -23.15 -18.68
C PRO A 984 34.80 -23.19 -17.17
N TRP A 985 34.96 -24.39 -16.63
CA TRP A 985 35.05 -24.63 -15.18
C TRP A 985 36.13 -23.79 -14.46
N TRP A 986 37.15 -23.34 -15.18
CA TRP A 986 38.24 -22.49 -14.68
C TRP A 986 37.87 -21.01 -14.52
N ILE A 987 36.82 -20.51 -15.20
CA ILE A 987 36.33 -19.14 -15.00
C ILE A 987 35.54 -19.02 -13.67
N ARG A 988 35.02 -20.13 -13.13
CA ARG A 988 34.37 -20.16 -11.80
C ARG A 988 35.32 -19.81 -10.64
N TRP A 989 36.63 -19.84 -10.85
CA TRP A 989 37.62 -19.46 -9.84
C TRP A 989 37.85 -17.94 -9.73
N PHE A 990 37.51 -17.16 -10.76
CA PHE A 990 37.73 -15.71 -10.76
C PHE A 990 36.54 -14.88 -10.28
N HIS A 991 35.41 -15.55 -9.99
CA HIS A 991 34.22 -14.94 -9.42
C HIS A 991 33.69 -15.75 -8.24
N LEU A 992 34.40 -15.63 -7.12
CA LEU A 992 33.79 -15.69 -5.79
C LEU A 992 34.05 -14.32 -5.11
N PRO A 993 33.08 -13.76 -4.36
CA PRO A 993 33.31 -12.57 -3.56
C PRO A 993 34.35 -12.80 -2.44
#